data_AF-A0A8E7SL19-F1
#
_entry.id   AF-A0A8E7SL19-F1
#
_cell.length_a   1.000
_cell.length_b   1.000
_cell.length_c   1.000
_cell.angle_alpha   90.00
_cell.angle_beta   90.00
_cell.angle_gamma   90.00
#
_symmetry.space_group_name_H-M   'P 1'
#
loop_
_entity.id
_entity.type
_entity.pdbx_description
1 polymer ?
#
loop_
_entity_poly.entity_id
_entity_poly.type
_entity_poly.pdbx_seq_one_letter_code
_entity_poly.pdbx_strand_id
1 'polypeptide(L)'
;MSFNAKDMTQGGQIASMRIRMFSQIANIIFYCLFIFFWILVGLVLWVKLSWQTFVNGGIYWWCTSLEGMRDLIKSQPVYEIRYYGQTFRMNAVQVLQDKYTVWCGEQLWSAFVLAACVALVICLITFFMATWILGRQGKQQSEDDITGGRQLTDNPKDVARMLKKDGKASDILIGDLPIIKDSEIQNFLLHGTVSTGKSEIIRRLANYARHRGDMVVMYDRSCEFVKSYYDPSIDKILNPCDARCAAWDLWRECLTLPDFDNAANTLIPMGTREDPFWQGSGRTIFAEAAYLMRNDSDRSYSKLVDTLLSIKIEKLRTYLCDSPAANLVEEKIEKTAISIRAVLTNYVKAVRYLQGIERNGEPFTIRDWMRGVREDQKNGWLFISSNADTHSSLKPVISMWLSIAIRGLLAMGENRNRRVWFFCDELPTLHKLPDLVEIVPEARKFGGCYVFGIQSSTQMEDIYGEKAAATLLDVMNTRAFFRSPSYKIADYVAHEIGEKEILKASEQYSYGADPVRDGVSTGKEMERVTLVSYSDIQSLPDLTCYITLPGPYPAVKLTLKYQERPKVAPEFIPREMNPEAEARLSAVLAAREAEGRQMSSLFEPDTEAQAEQPQQPQQPQPTVVSDKKSAAAGTAVNTPAGGVGQELKMKPEDEEQPLPPGINASGEVVDMAAYERWRQEQEVNTQQQMQRREEVNINVHRDRGEDEPEPGDDF
;
A
#
# COMPACT_ATOMS: atom_id res chain seq x y z
N MET A 1 -5.29 -37.94 3.33
CA MET A 1 -6.66 -37.53 3.71
C MET A 1 -7.04 -38.33 4.95
N SER A 2 -7.22 -37.68 6.09
CA SER A 2 -7.69 -38.33 7.32
C SER A 2 -9.22 -38.41 7.27
N PHE A 3 -9.79 -39.61 7.41
CA PHE A 3 -11.24 -39.79 7.53
C PHE A 3 -11.68 -39.35 8.93
N ASN A 4 -12.00 -38.07 9.07
CA ASN A 4 -12.56 -37.52 10.29
C ASN A 4 -14.06 -37.84 10.34
N ALA A 5 -14.48 -38.71 11.26
CA ALA A 5 -15.87 -39.15 11.39
C ALA A 5 -16.86 -37.98 11.61
N LYS A 6 -16.38 -36.88 12.21
CA LYS A 6 -17.16 -35.64 12.40
C LYS A 6 -17.51 -34.97 11.06
N ASP A 7 -16.58 -34.93 10.13
CA ASP A 7 -16.80 -34.28 8.82
C ASP A 7 -17.76 -35.13 7.98
N MET A 8 -17.73 -36.46 8.14
CA MET A 8 -18.66 -37.39 7.49
C MET A 8 -20.09 -37.25 8.04
N THR A 9 -20.27 -37.15 9.36
CA THR A 9 -21.61 -37.00 9.96
C THR A 9 -22.20 -35.61 9.67
N GLN A 10 -21.40 -34.55 9.73
CA GLN A 10 -21.82 -33.20 9.35
C GLN A 10 -22.20 -33.12 7.87
N GLY A 11 -21.35 -33.64 6.98
CA GLY A 11 -21.65 -33.69 5.54
C GLY A 11 -22.90 -34.53 5.22
N GLY A 12 -23.09 -35.65 5.91
CA GLY A 12 -24.26 -36.51 5.77
C GLY A 12 -25.56 -35.85 6.21
N GLN A 13 -25.54 -35.09 7.31
CA GLN A 13 -26.70 -34.32 7.79
C GLN A 13 -27.10 -33.20 6.82
N ILE A 14 -26.12 -32.42 6.33
CA ILE A 14 -26.35 -31.36 5.34
C ILE A 14 -26.94 -31.96 4.05
N ALA A 15 -26.38 -33.06 3.55
CA ALA A 15 -26.88 -33.72 2.35
C ALA A 15 -28.31 -34.26 2.52
N SER A 16 -28.61 -34.92 3.65
CA SER A 16 -29.95 -35.41 3.97
C SER A 16 -30.99 -34.29 4.03
N MET A 17 -30.63 -33.14 4.61
CA MET A 17 -31.50 -31.96 4.68
C MET A 17 -31.76 -31.38 3.29
N ARG A 18 -30.72 -31.19 2.46
CA ARG A 18 -30.86 -30.68 1.09
C ARG A 18 -31.75 -31.57 0.22
N ILE A 19 -31.60 -32.90 0.33
CA ILE A 19 -32.44 -33.87 -0.41
C ILE A 19 -33.90 -33.76 0.03
N ARG A 20 -34.17 -33.62 1.34
CA ARG A 20 -35.52 -33.44 1.86
C ARG A 20 -36.18 -32.16 1.37
N MET A 21 -35.48 -31.02 1.47
CA MET A 21 -35.99 -29.73 0.97
C MET A 21 -36.24 -29.76 -0.54
N PHE A 22 -35.31 -30.36 -1.30
CA PHE A 22 -35.49 -30.55 -2.74
C PHE A 22 -36.73 -31.41 -3.05
N SER A 23 -36.91 -32.54 -2.36
CA SER A 23 -38.08 -33.40 -2.54
C SER A 23 -39.39 -32.71 -2.20
N GLN A 24 -39.44 -31.87 -1.17
CA GLN A 24 -40.62 -31.09 -0.81
C GLN A 24 -40.99 -30.08 -1.90
N ILE A 25 -40.01 -29.29 -2.35
CA ILE A 25 -40.21 -28.30 -3.42
C ILE A 25 -40.60 -29.01 -4.72
N ALA A 26 -39.95 -30.12 -5.07
CA ALA A 26 -40.25 -30.90 -6.26
C ALA A 26 -41.69 -31.45 -6.23
N ASN A 27 -42.15 -31.93 -5.06
CA ASN A 27 -43.51 -32.41 -4.87
C ASN A 27 -44.56 -31.28 -5.01
N ILE A 28 -44.27 -30.10 -4.48
CA ILE A 28 -45.15 -28.92 -4.64
C ILE A 28 -45.24 -28.51 -6.11
N ILE A 29 -44.10 -28.40 -6.80
CA ILE A 29 -44.05 -28.06 -8.23
C ILE A 29 -44.83 -29.11 -9.04
N PHE A 30 -44.62 -30.39 -8.76
CA PHE A 30 -45.34 -31.48 -9.42
C PHE A 30 -46.85 -31.37 -9.21
N TYR A 31 -47.30 -31.11 -7.97
CA TYR A 31 -48.72 -30.97 -7.65
C TYR A 31 -49.36 -29.77 -8.37
N CYS A 32 -48.69 -28.62 -8.39
CA CYS A 32 -49.15 -27.44 -9.12
C CYS A 32 -49.23 -27.70 -10.63
N LEU A 33 -48.22 -28.35 -11.22
CA LEU A 33 -48.22 -28.71 -12.63
C LEU A 33 -49.29 -29.75 -12.97
N PHE A 34 -49.58 -30.67 -12.05
CA PHE A 34 -50.63 -31.66 -12.22
C PHE A 34 -52.02 -31.02 -12.24
N ILE A 35 -52.31 -30.09 -11.32
CA ILE A 35 -53.57 -29.33 -11.34
C ILE A 35 -53.65 -28.49 -12.62
N PHE A 36 -52.57 -27.79 -12.96
CA PHE A 36 -52.52 -26.94 -14.16
C PHE A 36 -52.75 -27.75 -15.46
N PHE A 37 -52.20 -28.97 -15.54
CA PHE A 37 -52.42 -29.89 -16.64
C PHE A 37 -53.91 -30.21 -16.83
N TRP A 38 -54.64 -30.57 -15.77
CA TRP A 38 -56.07 -30.89 -15.86
C TRP A 38 -56.93 -29.68 -16.21
N ILE A 39 -56.58 -28.49 -15.73
CA ILE A 39 -57.24 -27.23 -16.11
C ILE A 39 -57.05 -26.97 -17.61
N LEU A 40 -55.84 -27.14 -18.14
CA LEU A 40 -55.56 -26.96 -19.57
C LEU A 40 -56.31 -27.99 -20.42
N VAL A 41 -56.34 -29.26 -20.00
CA VAL A 41 -57.11 -30.31 -20.69
C VAL A 41 -58.59 -29.95 -20.72
N GLY A 42 -59.17 -29.54 -19.59
CA GLY A 42 -60.56 -29.09 -19.51
C GLY A 42 -60.86 -27.88 -20.42
N LEU A 43 -59.96 -26.89 -20.46
CA LEU A 43 -60.10 -25.70 -21.30
C LEU A 43 -60.05 -26.05 -22.79
N VAL A 44 -59.11 -26.89 -23.22
CA VAL A 44 -59.00 -27.31 -24.63
C VAL A 44 -60.23 -28.14 -25.05
N LEU A 45 -60.70 -29.03 -24.18
CA LEU A 45 -61.93 -29.80 -24.43
C LEU A 45 -63.15 -28.89 -24.54
N TRP A 46 -63.28 -27.88 -23.68
CA TRP A 46 -64.36 -26.89 -23.74
C TRP A 46 -64.35 -26.09 -25.04
N VAL A 47 -63.18 -25.71 -25.54
CA VAL A 47 -63.05 -24.95 -26.80
C VAL A 47 -63.32 -25.82 -28.03
N LYS A 48 -62.96 -27.12 -27.98
CA LYS A 48 -63.05 -28.01 -29.14
C LYS A 48 -64.37 -28.76 -29.27
N LEU A 49 -65.07 -29.03 -28.16
CA LEU A 49 -66.28 -29.84 -28.15
C LEU A 49 -67.48 -29.02 -27.70
N SER A 50 -68.62 -29.22 -28.38
CA SER A 50 -69.89 -28.76 -27.84
C SER A 50 -70.26 -29.56 -26.59
N TRP A 51 -71.01 -28.95 -25.66
CA TRP A 51 -71.49 -29.63 -24.45
C TRP A 51 -72.24 -30.93 -24.77
N GLN A 52 -73.02 -30.93 -25.86
CA GLN A 52 -73.76 -32.09 -26.32
C GLN A 52 -72.83 -33.23 -26.80
N THR A 53 -71.80 -32.91 -27.59
CA THR A 53 -70.80 -33.88 -28.06
C THR A 53 -70.00 -34.47 -26.89
N PHE A 54 -69.65 -33.65 -25.90
CA PHE A 54 -68.94 -34.09 -24.70
C PHE A 54 -69.78 -35.09 -23.87
N VAL A 55 -71.04 -34.76 -23.57
CA VAL A 55 -71.93 -35.64 -22.79
C VAL A 55 -72.23 -36.94 -23.53
N ASN A 56 -72.59 -36.86 -24.82
CA ASN A 56 -72.90 -38.05 -25.62
C ASN A 56 -71.66 -38.95 -25.84
N GLY A 57 -70.49 -38.35 -26.05
CA GLY A 57 -69.21 -39.07 -26.12
C GLY A 57 -68.82 -39.71 -24.79
N GLY A 58 -69.10 -39.03 -23.67
CA GLY A 58 -68.89 -39.57 -22.32
C GLY A 58 -69.78 -40.78 -22.04
N ILE A 59 -71.05 -40.72 -22.45
CA ILE A 59 -71.98 -41.86 -22.36
C ILE A 59 -71.49 -43.04 -23.21
N TYR A 60 -70.95 -42.80 -24.41
CA TYR A 60 -70.36 -43.84 -25.25
C TYR A 60 -69.16 -44.54 -24.55
N TRP A 61 -68.20 -43.78 -24.02
CA TRP A 61 -67.05 -44.36 -23.32
C TRP A 61 -67.43 -45.03 -21.99
N TRP A 62 -68.46 -44.54 -21.31
CA TRP A 62 -69.02 -45.20 -20.12
C TRP A 62 -69.64 -46.55 -20.47
N CYS A 63 -70.45 -46.61 -21.54
CA CYS A 63 -71.01 -47.87 -22.03
C CYS A 63 -69.92 -48.85 -22.49
N THR A 64 -68.85 -48.33 -23.12
CA THR A 64 -67.68 -49.11 -23.55
C THR A 64 -66.95 -49.72 -22.35
N SER A 65 -66.72 -48.94 -21.29
CA SER A 65 -66.05 -49.42 -20.06
C SER A 65 -66.85 -50.50 -19.32
N LEU A 66 -68.19 -50.47 -19.45
CA LEU A 66 -69.10 -51.42 -18.83
C LEU A 66 -69.37 -52.67 -19.68
N GLU A 67 -68.83 -52.75 -20.90
CA GLU A 67 -69.08 -53.85 -21.83
C GLU A 67 -68.77 -55.23 -21.22
N GLY A 68 -67.67 -55.34 -20.47
CA GLY A 68 -67.27 -56.58 -19.80
C GLY A 68 -68.05 -56.94 -18.52
N MET A 69 -68.76 -55.98 -17.91
CA MET A 69 -69.61 -56.21 -16.73
C MET A 69 -71.10 -56.30 -17.07
N ARG A 70 -71.43 -56.21 -18.36
CA ARG A 70 -72.78 -56.11 -18.88
C ARG A 70 -73.66 -57.31 -18.53
N ASP A 71 -73.08 -58.52 -18.53
CA ASP A 71 -73.80 -59.76 -18.24
C ASP A 71 -74.10 -59.95 -16.74
N LEU A 72 -73.48 -59.16 -15.85
CA LEU A 72 -73.80 -59.15 -14.42
C LEU A 72 -74.97 -58.21 -14.06
N ILE A 73 -75.40 -57.33 -14.96
CA ILE A 73 -76.40 -56.31 -14.69
C ILE A 73 -77.80 -56.83 -15.05
N LYS A 74 -78.62 -57.17 -14.03
CA LYS A 74 -79.99 -57.69 -14.19
C LYS A 74 -80.96 -56.73 -14.92
N SER A 75 -80.79 -55.42 -14.77
CA SER A 75 -81.61 -54.40 -15.42
C SER A 75 -80.73 -53.45 -16.21
N GLN A 76 -80.79 -53.53 -17.55
CA GLN A 76 -79.94 -52.68 -18.40
C GLN A 76 -80.28 -51.20 -18.18
N PRO A 77 -79.28 -50.36 -17.86
CA PRO A 77 -79.50 -48.93 -17.76
C PRO A 77 -79.85 -48.36 -19.15
N VAL A 78 -80.84 -47.46 -19.16
CA VAL A 78 -81.24 -46.69 -20.34
C VAL A 78 -80.59 -45.31 -20.25
N TYR A 79 -79.90 -44.90 -21.30
CA TYR A 79 -79.23 -43.60 -21.37
C TYR A 79 -80.04 -42.64 -22.26
N GLU A 80 -80.15 -41.38 -21.82
CA GLU A 80 -80.80 -40.32 -22.59
C GLU A 80 -79.78 -39.61 -23.47
N ILE A 81 -79.86 -39.81 -24.79
CA ILE A 81 -78.96 -39.22 -25.78
C ILE A 81 -79.68 -38.09 -26.48
N ARG A 82 -79.11 -36.88 -26.39
CA ARG A 82 -79.71 -35.66 -26.98
C ARG A 82 -79.02 -35.34 -28.29
N TYR A 83 -79.73 -35.41 -29.41
CA TYR A 83 -79.25 -34.92 -30.69
C TYR A 83 -80.40 -34.56 -31.65
N TYR A 84 -80.17 -33.60 -32.56
CA TYR A 84 -81.19 -32.97 -33.42
C TYR A 84 -82.41 -32.36 -32.70
N GLY A 85 -82.22 -31.85 -31.47
CA GLY A 85 -83.32 -31.24 -30.70
C GLY A 85 -84.33 -32.23 -30.10
N GLN A 86 -84.08 -33.53 -30.19
CA GLN A 86 -84.88 -34.59 -29.57
C GLN A 86 -84.05 -35.43 -28.60
N THR A 87 -84.72 -36.03 -27.60
CA THR A 87 -84.10 -36.90 -26.60
C THR A 87 -84.45 -38.35 -26.91
N PHE A 88 -83.43 -39.15 -27.24
CA PHE A 88 -83.57 -40.58 -27.53
C PHE A 88 -83.19 -41.39 -26.30
N ARG A 89 -83.99 -42.41 -25.98
CA ARG A 89 -83.70 -43.37 -24.89
C ARG A 89 -83.12 -44.64 -25.49
N MET A 90 -81.85 -44.91 -25.20
CA MET A 90 -81.09 -46.00 -25.81
C MET A 90 -80.48 -46.90 -24.74
N ASN A 91 -80.53 -48.22 -24.95
CA ASN A 91 -79.80 -49.19 -24.12
C ASN A 91 -78.32 -49.19 -24.52
N ALA A 92 -77.42 -49.62 -23.62
CA ALA A 92 -75.96 -49.64 -23.86
C ALA A 92 -75.54 -50.24 -25.22
N VAL A 93 -76.23 -51.27 -25.71
CA VAL A 93 -75.97 -51.90 -27.03
C VAL A 93 -76.24 -50.94 -28.18
N GLN A 94 -77.36 -50.23 -28.10
CA GLN A 94 -77.79 -49.29 -29.11
C GLN A 94 -76.86 -48.07 -29.11
N VAL A 95 -76.35 -47.66 -27.94
CA VAL A 95 -75.33 -46.62 -27.82
C VAL A 95 -74.00 -47.02 -28.46
N LEU A 96 -73.59 -48.29 -28.37
CA LEU A 96 -72.33 -48.76 -28.96
C LEU A 96 -72.43 -49.00 -30.48
N GLN A 97 -73.64 -49.25 -31.01
CA GLN A 97 -73.88 -49.49 -32.44
C GLN A 97 -74.33 -48.24 -33.21
N ASP A 98 -74.81 -47.20 -32.53
CA ASP A 98 -75.26 -45.98 -33.17
C ASP A 98 -74.09 -45.17 -33.74
N LYS A 99 -74.22 -44.75 -35.00
CA LYS A 99 -73.14 -44.06 -35.72
C LYS A 99 -72.82 -42.69 -35.13
N TYR A 100 -73.82 -42.01 -34.58
CA TYR A 100 -73.65 -40.67 -34.02
C TYR A 100 -72.96 -40.70 -32.65
N THR A 101 -73.31 -41.65 -31.79
CA THR A 101 -72.64 -41.86 -30.50
C THR A 101 -71.20 -42.34 -30.66
N VAL A 102 -70.94 -43.26 -31.60
CA VAL A 102 -69.58 -43.68 -31.97
C VAL A 102 -68.75 -42.49 -32.46
N TRP A 103 -69.31 -41.65 -33.34
CA TRP A 103 -68.66 -40.43 -33.81
C TRP A 103 -68.38 -39.44 -32.66
N CYS A 104 -69.32 -39.24 -31.72
CA CYS A 104 -69.08 -38.40 -30.55
C CYS A 104 -67.97 -38.97 -29.66
N GLY A 105 -67.88 -40.31 -29.53
CA GLY A 105 -66.82 -41.00 -28.80
C GLY A 105 -65.44 -40.81 -29.42
N GLU A 106 -65.33 -40.94 -30.75
CA GLU A 106 -64.09 -40.69 -31.50
C GLU A 106 -63.65 -39.22 -31.44
N GLN A 107 -64.60 -38.28 -31.54
CA GLN A 107 -64.33 -36.84 -31.40
C GLN A 107 -63.87 -36.49 -29.98
N LEU A 108 -64.51 -37.07 -28.95
CA LEU A 108 -64.10 -36.87 -27.56
C LEU A 108 -62.69 -37.43 -27.31
N TRP A 109 -62.38 -38.61 -27.83
CA TRP A 109 -61.08 -39.25 -27.68
C TRP A 109 -59.96 -38.48 -28.41
N SER A 110 -60.17 -38.13 -29.68
CA SER A 110 -59.19 -37.35 -30.45
C SER A 110 -58.95 -35.96 -29.87
N ALA A 111 -60.01 -35.27 -29.40
CA ALA A 111 -59.90 -34.00 -28.70
C ALA A 111 -59.17 -34.15 -27.35
N PHE A 112 -59.40 -35.24 -26.61
CA PHE A 112 -58.69 -35.52 -25.35
C PHE A 112 -57.20 -35.78 -25.59
N VAL A 113 -56.85 -36.59 -26.59
CA VAL A 113 -55.43 -36.86 -26.93
C VAL A 113 -54.72 -35.58 -27.36
N LEU A 114 -55.36 -34.76 -28.21
CA LEU A 114 -54.81 -33.46 -28.61
C LEU A 114 -54.66 -32.52 -27.40
N ALA A 115 -55.67 -32.45 -26.53
CA ALA A 115 -55.64 -31.64 -25.32
C ALA A 115 -54.52 -32.09 -24.36
N ALA A 116 -54.34 -33.39 -24.17
CA ALA A 116 -53.28 -33.96 -23.35
C ALA A 116 -51.89 -33.65 -23.91
N CYS A 117 -51.67 -33.77 -25.22
CA CYS A 117 -50.39 -33.43 -25.86
C CYS A 117 -50.06 -31.94 -25.72
N VAL A 118 -51.04 -31.05 -25.99
CA VAL A 118 -50.85 -29.60 -25.87
C VAL A 118 -50.59 -29.21 -24.41
N ALA A 119 -51.37 -29.74 -23.46
CA ALA A 119 -51.17 -29.48 -22.03
C ALA A 119 -49.82 -30.00 -21.54
N LEU A 120 -49.36 -31.16 -22.01
CA LEU A 120 -48.05 -31.72 -21.66
C LEU A 120 -46.91 -30.81 -22.12
N VAL A 121 -46.94 -30.34 -23.38
CA VAL A 121 -45.92 -29.43 -23.93
C VAL A 121 -45.88 -28.13 -23.14
N ILE A 122 -47.04 -27.53 -22.83
CA ILE A 122 -47.11 -26.31 -22.04
C ILE A 122 -46.56 -26.54 -20.63
N CYS A 123 -46.97 -27.61 -19.94
CA CYS A 123 -46.46 -27.92 -18.60
C CYS A 123 -44.94 -28.18 -18.58
N LEU A 124 -44.38 -28.82 -19.60
CA LEU A 124 -42.93 -29.02 -19.72
C LEU A 124 -42.19 -27.68 -19.88
N ILE A 125 -42.69 -26.78 -20.73
CA ILE A 125 -42.12 -25.44 -20.89
C ILE A 125 -42.19 -24.67 -19.56
N THR A 126 -43.34 -24.69 -18.89
CA THR A 126 -43.53 -24.03 -17.60
C THR A 126 -42.60 -24.60 -16.52
N PHE A 127 -42.39 -25.92 -16.50
CA PHE A 127 -41.44 -26.57 -15.60
C PHE A 127 -40.01 -26.06 -15.82
N PHE A 128 -39.50 -26.12 -17.06
CA PHE A 128 -38.15 -25.65 -17.37
C PHE A 128 -37.97 -24.16 -17.05
N MET A 129 -38.97 -23.33 -17.34
CA MET A 129 -38.94 -21.91 -17.03
C MET A 129 -38.94 -21.66 -15.51
N ALA A 130 -39.78 -22.37 -14.75
CA ALA A 130 -39.83 -22.26 -13.29
C ALA A 130 -38.51 -22.71 -12.65
N THR A 131 -37.94 -23.84 -13.09
CA THR A 131 -36.64 -24.32 -12.61
C THR A 131 -35.51 -23.34 -12.95
N TRP A 132 -35.52 -22.74 -14.15
CA TRP A 132 -34.52 -21.74 -14.55
C TRP A 132 -34.62 -20.45 -13.73
N ILE A 133 -35.83 -19.94 -13.49
CA ILE A 133 -36.06 -18.75 -12.66
C ILE A 133 -35.63 -19.00 -11.22
N LEU A 134 -36.05 -20.12 -10.62
CA LEU A 134 -35.66 -20.49 -9.26
C LEU A 134 -34.14 -20.68 -9.14
N GLY A 135 -33.51 -21.31 -10.13
CA GLY A 135 -32.05 -21.46 -10.18
C GLY A 135 -31.32 -20.13 -10.28
N ARG A 136 -31.83 -19.19 -11.09
CA ARG A 136 -31.25 -17.84 -11.23
C ARG A 136 -31.42 -17.02 -9.95
N GLN A 137 -32.59 -17.07 -9.31
CA GLN A 137 -32.85 -16.39 -8.05
C GLN A 137 -31.98 -16.96 -6.91
N GLY A 138 -31.85 -18.30 -6.83
CA GLY A 138 -30.96 -18.94 -5.87
C GLY A 138 -29.50 -18.55 -6.07
N LYS A 139 -29.05 -18.45 -7.32
CA LYS A 139 -27.70 -17.97 -7.65
C LYS A 139 -27.47 -16.53 -7.20
N GLN A 140 -28.42 -15.62 -7.44
CA GLN A 140 -28.30 -14.21 -7.02
C GLN A 140 -28.31 -14.01 -5.50
N GLN A 141 -28.97 -14.90 -4.74
CA GLN A 141 -28.95 -14.84 -3.28
C GLN A 141 -27.70 -15.45 -2.66
N SER A 142 -27.04 -16.38 -3.36
CA SER A 142 -25.83 -17.07 -2.89
C SER A 142 -24.52 -16.43 -3.35
N GLU A 143 -24.56 -15.54 -4.35
CA GLU A 143 -23.38 -14.76 -4.77
C GLU A 143 -23.11 -13.60 -3.80
N ASP A 144 -21.83 -13.38 -3.52
CA ASP A 144 -21.36 -12.22 -2.76
C ASP A 144 -21.53 -10.96 -3.61
N ASP A 145 -22.22 -9.97 -3.06
CA ASP A 145 -22.37 -8.67 -3.74
C ASP A 145 -21.25 -7.72 -3.31
N ILE A 146 -20.52 -7.17 -4.27
CA ILE A 146 -19.54 -6.11 -4.01
C ILE A 146 -20.29 -4.78 -3.93
N THR A 147 -20.42 -4.21 -2.75
CA THR A 147 -21.21 -2.99 -2.51
C THR A 147 -20.38 -1.71 -2.60
N GLY A 148 -19.06 -1.80 -2.42
CA GLY A 148 -18.20 -0.64 -2.39
C GLY A 148 -16.71 -0.96 -2.33
N GLY A 149 -15.90 0.10 -2.36
CA GLY A 149 -14.44 0.01 -2.29
C GLY A 149 -13.75 -0.13 -3.64
N ARG A 150 -12.43 -0.32 -3.59
CA ARG A 150 -11.60 -0.48 -4.80
C ARG A 150 -11.73 -1.91 -5.32
N GLN A 151 -11.42 -2.14 -6.60
CA GLN A 151 -11.37 -3.47 -7.20
C GLN A 151 -9.92 -3.87 -7.50
N LEU A 152 -9.64 -5.17 -7.61
CA LEU A 152 -8.35 -5.71 -8.04
C LEU A 152 -8.54 -6.47 -9.36
N THR A 153 -7.63 -6.28 -10.31
CA THR A 153 -7.58 -7.05 -11.56
C THR A 153 -6.16 -7.50 -11.89
N ASP A 154 -6.03 -8.71 -12.41
CA ASP A 154 -4.77 -9.25 -12.94
C ASP A 154 -4.59 -8.92 -14.43
N ASN A 155 -5.57 -8.26 -15.07
CA ASN A 155 -5.55 -7.92 -16.47
C ASN A 155 -5.44 -6.40 -16.69
N PRO A 156 -4.22 -5.88 -16.94
CA PRO A 156 -3.99 -4.46 -17.24
C PRO A 156 -4.85 -3.89 -18.38
N LYS A 157 -5.25 -4.73 -19.34
CA LYS A 157 -6.01 -4.29 -20.52
C LYS A 157 -7.42 -3.81 -20.18
N ASP A 158 -8.01 -4.30 -19.09
CA ASP A 158 -9.33 -3.86 -18.66
C ASP A 158 -9.29 -2.43 -18.14
N VAL A 159 -8.29 -2.11 -17.30
CA VAL A 159 -8.03 -0.72 -16.87
C VAL A 159 -7.62 0.16 -18.05
N ALA A 160 -6.80 -0.35 -18.97
CA ALA A 160 -6.45 0.38 -20.20
C ALA A 160 -7.69 0.73 -21.04
N ARG A 161 -8.68 -0.17 -21.12
CA ARG A 161 -9.95 0.07 -21.82
C ARG A 161 -10.79 1.11 -21.09
N MET A 162 -10.85 1.07 -19.76
CA MET A 162 -11.51 2.10 -18.95
C MET A 162 -10.87 3.48 -19.18
N LEU A 163 -9.55 3.58 -19.09
CA LEU A 163 -8.82 4.82 -19.33
C LEU A 163 -9.02 5.38 -20.74
N LYS A 164 -9.07 4.51 -21.76
CA LYS A 164 -9.37 4.91 -23.13
C LYS A 164 -10.81 5.42 -23.28
N LYS A 165 -11.78 4.75 -22.65
CA LYS A 165 -13.19 5.17 -22.63
C LYS A 165 -13.34 6.55 -21.99
N ASP A 166 -12.58 6.83 -20.95
CA ASP A 166 -12.60 8.12 -20.24
C ASP A 166 -11.76 9.21 -20.91
N GLY A 167 -11.05 8.90 -22.01
CA GLY A 167 -10.12 9.84 -22.67
C GLY A 167 -8.88 10.19 -21.84
N LYS A 168 -8.55 9.36 -20.85
CA LYS A 168 -7.48 9.58 -19.85
C LYS A 168 -6.28 8.64 -20.00
N ALA A 169 -6.21 7.83 -21.04
CA ALA A 169 -5.04 6.98 -21.28
C ALA A 169 -3.81 7.81 -21.70
N SER A 170 -2.70 7.67 -20.98
CA SER A 170 -1.39 8.19 -21.39
C SER A 170 -0.71 7.29 -22.41
N ASP A 171 0.26 7.83 -23.14
CA ASP A 171 1.22 7.09 -23.97
C ASP A 171 2.34 6.42 -23.15
N ILE A 172 2.52 6.81 -21.88
CA ILE A 172 3.42 6.11 -20.95
C ILE A 172 2.75 4.83 -20.44
N LEU A 173 3.44 3.70 -20.66
CA LEU A 173 2.99 2.37 -20.26
C LEU A 173 3.93 1.76 -19.23
N ILE A 174 3.37 1.23 -18.14
CA ILE A 174 4.05 0.31 -17.22
C ILE A 174 3.60 -1.10 -17.59
N GLY A 175 4.40 -1.79 -18.40
CA GLY A 175 3.97 -3.06 -19.01
C GLY A 175 2.88 -2.81 -20.04
N ASP A 176 1.72 -3.43 -19.85
CA ASP A 176 0.53 -3.22 -20.68
C ASP A 176 -0.45 -2.19 -20.07
N LEU A 177 -0.11 -1.60 -18.90
CA LEU A 177 -0.95 -0.63 -18.19
C LEU A 177 -0.56 0.80 -18.57
N PRO A 178 -1.42 1.57 -19.26
CA PRO A 178 -1.20 3.00 -19.42
C PRO A 178 -1.42 3.70 -18.08
N ILE A 179 -0.56 4.65 -17.74
CA ILE A 179 -0.85 5.57 -16.64
C ILE A 179 -1.94 6.55 -17.05
N ILE A 180 -2.45 7.31 -16.09
CA ILE A 180 -3.41 8.38 -16.37
C ILE A 180 -2.67 9.54 -17.05
N LYS A 181 -3.29 10.10 -18.09
CA LYS A 181 -2.78 11.27 -18.80
C LYS A 181 -2.50 12.40 -17.80
N ASP A 182 -1.29 12.96 -17.88
CA ASP A 182 -0.79 14.00 -16.99
C ASP A 182 -0.71 13.60 -15.50
N SER A 183 -0.77 12.30 -15.16
CA SER A 183 -0.48 11.84 -13.79
C SER A 183 1.02 11.77 -13.49
N GLU A 184 1.87 11.99 -14.50
CA GLU A 184 3.33 12.04 -14.39
C GLU A 184 3.77 13.11 -13.38
N ILE A 185 3.13 14.29 -13.45
CA ILE A 185 3.32 15.43 -12.54
C ILE A 185 2.57 15.27 -11.20
N GLN A 186 1.98 14.09 -10.96
CA GLN A 186 1.37 13.70 -9.68
C GLN A 186 2.22 12.67 -8.93
N ASN A 187 3.45 12.47 -9.40
CA ASN A 187 4.51 11.69 -8.77
C ASN A 187 4.24 10.19 -8.60
N PHE A 188 5.33 9.45 -8.41
CA PHE A 188 5.36 8.00 -8.33
C PHE A 188 6.05 7.53 -7.06
N LEU A 189 5.44 6.57 -6.38
CA LEU A 189 6.04 5.82 -5.28
C LEU A 189 6.29 4.38 -5.69
N LEU A 190 7.53 3.92 -5.59
CA LEU A 190 7.93 2.53 -5.81
C LEU A 190 8.35 1.94 -4.47
N HIS A 191 7.48 1.15 -3.85
CA HIS A 191 7.70 0.60 -2.52
C HIS A 191 7.99 -0.90 -2.60
N GLY A 192 9.08 -1.35 -1.97
CA GLY A 192 9.34 -2.78 -1.75
C GLY A 192 10.80 -3.13 -1.50
N THR A 193 11.05 -4.38 -1.11
CA THR A 193 12.39 -4.83 -0.71
C THR A 193 13.37 -4.86 -1.89
N VAL A 194 14.65 -5.08 -1.59
CA VAL A 194 15.73 -5.15 -2.58
C VAL A 194 15.47 -6.23 -3.63
N SER A 195 15.95 -5.98 -4.85
CA SER A 195 15.89 -6.94 -5.97
C SER A 195 14.48 -7.37 -6.42
N THR A 196 13.43 -6.63 -6.06
CA THR A 196 12.05 -6.96 -6.44
C THR A 196 11.60 -6.43 -7.81
N GLY A 197 12.34 -5.48 -8.40
CA GLY A 197 12.03 -4.92 -9.73
C GLY A 197 11.70 -3.43 -9.77
N LYS A 198 11.85 -2.67 -8.67
CA LYS A 198 11.64 -1.22 -8.63
C LYS A 198 12.37 -0.49 -9.77
N SER A 199 13.66 -0.78 -9.93
CA SER A 199 14.50 -0.15 -10.94
C SER A 199 14.06 -0.49 -12.37
N GLU A 200 13.32 -1.57 -12.62
CA GLU A 200 12.75 -1.86 -13.95
C GLU A 200 11.62 -0.87 -14.32
N ILE A 201 10.80 -0.45 -13.36
CA ILE A 201 9.81 0.62 -13.59
C ILE A 201 10.53 1.95 -13.86
N ILE A 202 11.52 2.31 -13.05
CA ILE A 202 12.32 3.53 -13.25
C ILE A 202 12.91 3.54 -14.66
N ARG A 203 13.52 2.44 -15.08
CA ARG A 203 14.13 2.35 -16.40
C ARG A 203 13.11 2.43 -17.55
N ARG A 204 11.89 1.90 -17.37
CA ARG A 204 10.81 2.06 -18.37
C ARG A 204 10.39 3.52 -18.50
N LEU A 205 10.18 4.21 -17.39
CA LEU A 205 9.86 5.64 -17.38
C LEU A 205 11.02 6.47 -17.97
N ALA A 206 12.26 6.12 -17.65
CA ALA A 206 13.46 6.76 -18.21
C ALA A 206 13.54 6.61 -19.74
N ASN A 207 13.15 5.46 -20.31
CA ASN A 207 13.06 5.29 -21.76
C ASN A 207 12.09 6.29 -22.40
N TYR A 208 10.91 6.49 -21.80
CA TYR A 208 9.94 7.49 -22.27
C TYR A 208 10.51 8.90 -22.19
N ALA A 209 11.11 9.26 -21.05
CA ALA A 209 11.76 10.55 -20.86
C ALA A 209 12.85 10.79 -21.93
N ARG A 210 13.69 9.78 -22.22
CA ARG A 210 14.77 9.91 -23.22
C ARG A 210 14.21 10.05 -24.63
N HIS A 211 13.18 9.28 -24.97
CA HIS A 211 12.54 9.32 -26.28
C HIS A 211 11.84 10.66 -26.54
N ARG A 212 11.15 11.21 -25.53
CA ARG A 212 10.51 12.53 -25.60
C ARG A 212 11.52 13.68 -25.58
N GLY A 213 12.74 13.45 -25.10
CA GLY A 213 13.76 14.49 -24.94
C GLY A 213 13.60 15.30 -23.66
N ASP A 214 12.89 14.76 -22.67
CA ASP A 214 12.64 15.38 -21.38
C ASP A 214 13.95 15.56 -20.60
N MET A 215 14.00 16.60 -19.76
CA MET A 215 15.11 16.82 -18.83
C MET A 215 14.98 15.84 -17.65
N VAL A 216 16.11 15.27 -17.23
CA VAL A 216 16.13 14.26 -16.17
C VAL A 216 17.27 14.53 -15.18
N VAL A 217 16.94 14.47 -13.90
CA VAL A 217 17.89 14.36 -12.79
C VAL A 217 17.78 12.93 -12.26
N MET A 218 18.86 12.17 -12.41
CA MET A 218 18.95 10.76 -12.05
C MET A 218 19.86 10.62 -10.83
N TYR A 219 19.28 10.32 -9.67
CA TYR A 219 20.05 9.92 -8.50
C TYR A 219 20.35 8.41 -8.57
N ASP A 220 21.62 8.08 -8.78
CA ASP A 220 22.11 6.73 -9.05
C ASP A 220 23.18 6.31 -8.04
N ARG A 221 22.75 5.63 -6.96
CA ARG A 221 23.65 5.20 -5.88
C ARG A 221 24.66 4.12 -6.32
N SER A 222 24.37 3.37 -7.39
CA SER A 222 25.16 2.19 -7.82
C SER A 222 25.80 2.34 -9.20
N CYS A 223 25.67 3.50 -9.84
CA CYS A 223 26.13 3.78 -11.21
C CYS A 223 25.50 2.85 -12.29
N GLU A 224 24.36 2.21 -12.00
CA GLU A 224 23.70 1.29 -12.94
C GLU A 224 22.99 2.02 -14.09
N PHE A 225 22.48 3.22 -13.85
CA PHE A 225 21.80 4.02 -14.86
C PHE A 225 22.80 4.73 -15.76
N VAL A 226 23.93 5.20 -15.22
CA VAL A 226 25.04 5.76 -16.00
C VAL A 226 25.46 4.77 -17.09
N LYS A 227 25.67 3.51 -16.72
CA LYS A 227 26.06 2.42 -17.64
C LYS A 227 25.13 2.24 -18.84
N SER A 228 23.83 2.49 -18.64
CA SER A 228 22.78 2.17 -19.62
C SER A 228 22.32 3.39 -20.42
N TYR A 229 22.49 4.61 -19.90
CA TYR A 229 21.87 5.81 -20.47
C TYR A 229 22.81 6.99 -20.71
N TYR A 230 24.03 6.98 -20.18
CA TYR A 230 24.91 8.14 -20.26
C TYR A 230 25.39 8.40 -21.69
N ASP A 231 25.10 9.61 -22.19
CA ASP A 231 25.60 10.15 -23.45
C ASP A 231 26.52 11.35 -23.18
N PRO A 232 27.85 11.23 -23.41
CA PRO A 232 28.81 12.28 -23.09
C PRO A 232 28.62 13.57 -23.90
N SER A 233 27.86 13.55 -25.01
CA SER A 233 27.63 14.72 -25.85
C SER A 233 26.65 15.74 -25.24
N ILE A 234 25.72 15.27 -24.41
CA ILE A 234 24.62 16.08 -23.85
C ILE A 234 24.47 15.95 -22.35
N ASP A 235 24.85 14.81 -21.77
CA ASP A 235 24.63 14.51 -20.35
C ASP A 235 25.80 14.97 -19.48
N LYS A 236 25.52 15.16 -18.19
CA LYS A 236 26.49 15.56 -17.17
C LYS A 236 26.49 14.57 -16.02
N ILE A 237 27.67 14.32 -15.44
CA ILE A 237 27.85 13.49 -14.25
C ILE A 237 28.30 14.38 -13.11
N LEU A 238 27.68 14.23 -11.95
CA LEU A 238 28.11 14.78 -10.67
C LEU A 238 28.44 13.62 -9.74
N ASN A 239 29.73 13.32 -9.64
CA ASN A 239 30.29 12.32 -8.75
C ASN A 239 31.76 12.72 -8.48
N PRO A 240 32.11 13.22 -7.28
CA PRO A 240 33.44 13.79 -7.03
C PRO A 240 34.61 12.83 -7.27
N CYS A 241 34.34 11.51 -7.20
CA CYS A 241 35.32 10.46 -7.41
C CYS A 241 35.37 9.96 -8.87
N ASP A 242 34.48 10.42 -9.76
CA ASP A 242 34.49 10.05 -11.18
C ASP A 242 35.27 11.07 -12.02
N ALA A 243 36.13 10.59 -12.92
CA ALA A 243 36.95 11.44 -13.79
C ALA A 243 36.11 12.31 -14.73
N ARG A 244 34.87 11.88 -15.04
CA ARG A 244 33.91 12.60 -15.90
C ARG A 244 33.07 13.61 -15.11
N CYS A 245 33.31 13.79 -13.82
CA CYS A 245 32.59 14.76 -13.01
C CYS A 245 32.65 16.14 -13.65
N ALA A 246 31.50 16.75 -13.88
CA ALA A 246 31.41 18.13 -14.32
C ALA A 246 32.12 19.04 -13.32
N ALA A 247 32.74 20.11 -13.84
CA ALA A 247 33.42 21.13 -13.05
C ALA A 247 32.41 22.02 -12.32
N TRP A 248 31.64 21.43 -11.40
CA TRP A 248 30.63 22.16 -10.64
C TRP A 248 31.29 23.27 -9.82
N ASP A 249 30.76 24.48 -9.90
CA ASP A 249 31.31 25.67 -9.23
C ASP A 249 30.29 26.22 -8.23
N LEU A 250 30.57 26.02 -6.94
CA LEU A 250 29.75 26.48 -5.81
C LEU A 250 29.47 28.00 -5.86
N TRP A 251 30.47 28.79 -6.22
CA TRP A 251 30.36 30.26 -6.23
C TRP A 251 29.62 30.79 -7.45
N ARG A 252 29.56 30.02 -8.53
CA ARG A 252 28.65 30.33 -9.66
C ARG A 252 27.24 29.81 -9.40
N GLU A 253 27.10 28.70 -8.67
CA GLU A 253 25.80 28.14 -8.26
C GLU A 253 25.06 29.07 -7.29
N CYS A 254 25.77 29.64 -6.32
CA CYS A 254 25.20 30.51 -5.29
C CYS A 254 25.54 31.99 -5.58
N LEU A 255 24.53 32.81 -5.92
CA LEU A 255 24.74 34.23 -6.27
C LEU A 255 24.59 35.15 -5.07
N THR A 256 23.78 34.75 -4.10
CA THR A 256 23.43 35.54 -2.92
C THR A 256 23.71 34.72 -1.65
N LEU A 257 23.87 35.39 -0.50
CA LEU A 257 24.09 34.70 0.77
C LEU A 257 22.98 33.67 1.10
N PRO A 258 21.68 33.95 0.87
CA PRO A 258 20.63 32.94 1.02
C PRO A 258 20.85 31.67 0.19
N ASP A 259 21.47 31.75 -1.00
CA ASP A 259 21.78 30.56 -1.78
C ASP A 259 22.83 29.68 -1.07
N PHE A 260 23.82 30.30 -0.42
CA PHE A 260 24.79 29.59 0.42
C PHE A 260 24.16 29.02 1.69
N ASP A 261 23.24 29.74 2.34
CA ASP A 261 22.48 29.21 3.49
C ASP A 261 21.68 27.97 3.11
N ASN A 262 21.04 28.00 1.94
CA ASN A 262 20.27 26.88 1.41
C ASN A 262 21.17 25.66 1.11
N ALA A 263 22.34 25.88 0.51
CA ALA A 263 23.32 24.82 0.32
C ALA A 263 23.80 24.24 1.66
N ALA A 264 24.06 25.11 2.65
CA ALA A 264 24.49 24.73 3.99
C ALA A 264 23.43 23.89 4.72
N ASN A 265 22.16 24.26 4.60
CA ASN A 265 21.04 23.57 5.22
C ASN A 265 20.94 22.08 4.83
N THR A 266 21.33 21.75 3.60
CA THR A 266 21.34 20.37 3.12
C THR A 266 22.68 19.67 3.35
N LEU A 267 23.79 20.40 3.20
CA LEU A 267 25.14 19.86 3.45
C LEU A 267 25.30 19.42 4.93
N ILE A 268 24.75 20.20 5.86
CA ILE A 268 24.80 19.95 7.30
C ILE A 268 23.37 19.72 7.78
N PRO A 269 22.84 18.48 7.81
CA PRO A 269 21.47 18.20 8.22
C PRO A 269 21.23 18.49 9.71
N MET A 270 20.00 18.90 10.06
CA MET A 270 19.59 18.97 11.47
C MET A 270 19.24 17.57 11.97
N GLY A 271 19.78 17.18 13.12
CA GLY A 271 19.30 16.03 13.88
C GLY A 271 17.93 16.30 14.49
N THR A 272 17.17 15.24 14.80
CA THR A 272 15.89 15.35 15.52
C THR A 272 16.05 15.43 17.04
N ARG A 273 17.20 14.97 17.56
CA ARG A 273 17.50 14.90 19.01
C ARG A 273 18.65 15.79 19.45
N GLU A 274 19.50 16.22 18.51
CA GLU A 274 20.67 17.06 18.81
C GLU A 274 20.25 18.52 18.93
N ASP A 275 20.93 19.29 19.79
CA ASP A 275 20.66 20.71 19.97
C ASP A 275 20.89 21.48 18.64
N PRO A 276 19.84 22.12 18.08
CA PRO A 276 19.90 22.89 16.83
C PRO A 276 21.03 23.92 16.77
N PHE A 277 21.49 24.42 17.92
CA PHE A 277 22.55 25.42 18.00
C PHE A 277 23.83 24.98 17.28
N TRP A 278 24.25 23.71 17.43
CA TRP A 278 25.54 23.26 16.92
C TRP A 278 25.58 23.16 15.40
N GLN A 279 24.59 22.51 14.80
CA GLN A 279 24.47 22.39 13.34
C GLN A 279 24.11 23.74 12.73
N GLY A 280 23.25 24.53 13.40
CA GLY A 280 22.92 25.89 12.99
C GLY A 280 24.16 26.78 12.90
N SER A 281 25.00 26.78 13.93
CA SER A 281 26.26 27.53 13.94
C SER A 281 27.23 27.05 12.85
N GLY A 282 27.31 25.73 12.62
CA GLY A 282 28.10 25.17 11.53
C GLY A 282 27.60 25.64 10.15
N ARG A 283 26.28 25.66 9.92
CA ARG A 283 25.69 26.18 8.68
C ARG A 283 26.06 27.63 8.44
N THR A 284 25.92 28.49 9.45
CA THR A 284 26.25 29.91 9.36
C THR A 284 27.73 30.12 9.02
N ILE A 285 28.64 29.42 9.72
CA ILE A 285 30.08 29.53 9.42
C ILE A 285 30.39 29.08 8.00
N PHE A 286 29.82 27.95 7.54
CA PHE A 286 30.04 27.47 6.17
C PHE A 286 29.53 28.47 5.13
N ALA A 287 28.30 28.97 5.30
CA ALA A 287 27.66 29.89 4.36
C ALA A 287 28.42 31.22 4.24
N GLU A 288 28.75 31.85 5.38
CA GLU A 288 29.49 33.10 5.41
C GLU A 288 30.92 32.95 4.86
N ALA A 289 31.63 31.88 5.26
CA ALA A 289 32.98 31.63 4.76
C ALA A 289 32.99 31.43 3.24
N ALA A 290 32.06 30.64 2.71
CA ALA A 290 31.93 30.40 1.27
C ALA A 290 31.52 31.67 0.52
N TYR A 291 30.61 32.47 1.09
CA TYR A 291 30.15 33.74 0.54
C TYR A 291 31.29 34.78 0.45
N LEU A 292 32.07 34.96 1.52
CA LEU A 292 33.23 35.83 1.53
C LEU A 292 34.29 35.37 0.51
N MET A 293 34.55 34.05 0.46
CA MET A 293 35.54 33.46 -0.46
C MET A 293 35.20 33.66 -1.94
N ARG A 294 33.95 34.03 -2.27
CA ARG A 294 33.57 34.38 -3.64
C ARG A 294 34.44 35.49 -4.22
N ASN A 295 34.88 36.43 -3.38
CA ASN A 295 35.67 37.60 -3.76
C ASN A 295 37.18 37.33 -3.79
N ASP A 296 37.62 36.17 -3.33
CA ASP A 296 39.03 35.78 -3.35
C ASP A 296 39.46 35.42 -4.78
N SER A 297 40.59 35.95 -5.23
CA SER A 297 41.13 35.69 -6.57
C SER A 297 41.65 34.25 -6.73
N ASP A 298 42.01 33.59 -5.63
CA ASP A 298 42.54 32.23 -5.52
C ASP A 298 41.52 31.25 -4.92
N ARG A 299 40.21 31.56 -4.99
CA ARG A 299 39.15 30.69 -4.47
C ARG A 299 39.23 29.28 -5.08
N SER A 300 39.08 28.27 -4.24
CA SER A 300 39.09 26.85 -4.64
C SER A 300 38.49 26.00 -3.53
N TYR A 301 38.03 24.78 -3.85
CA TYR A 301 37.56 23.85 -2.83
C TYR A 301 38.66 23.50 -1.83
N SER A 302 39.91 23.48 -2.27
CA SER A 302 41.06 23.24 -1.37
C SER A 302 41.19 24.36 -0.34
N LYS A 303 41.09 25.62 -0.79
CA LYS A 303 41.14 26.79 0.10
C LYS A 303 39.94 26.81 1.04
N LEU A 304 38.73 26.52 0.56
CA LEU A 304 37.52 26.48 1.39
C LEU A 304 37.65 25.47 2.53
N VAL A 305 38.07 24.24 2.20
CA VAL A 305 38.24 23.18 3.18
C VAL A 305 39.38 23.50 4.15
N ASP A 306 40.51 24.03 3.66
CA ASP A 306 41.62 24.44 4.55
C ASP A 306 41.22 25.58 5.49
N THR A 307 40.46 26.58 5.01
CA THR A 307 39.96 27.69 5.82
C THR A 307 38.96 27.21 6.88
N LEU A 308 38.09 26.25 6.56
CA LEU A 308 37.08 25.78 7.51
C LEU A 308 37.63 24.78 8.53
N LEU A 309 38.53 23.89 8.10
CA LEU A 309 38.94 22.71 8.89
C LEU A 309 40.39 22.79 9.39
N SER A 310 41.30 23.39 8.62
CA SER A 310 42.75 23.29 8.86
C SER A 310 43.35 24.48 9.59
N ILE A 311 42.94 25.71 9.26
CA ILE A 311 43.55 26.91 9.88
C ILE A 311 43.25 26.97 11.38
N LYS A 312 44.11 27.70 12.10
CA LYS A 312 43.88 27.97 13.52
C LYS A 312 42.64 28.86 13.69
N ILE A 313 41.98 28.74 14.83
CA ILE A 313 40.71 29.42 15.10
C ILE A 313 40.86 30.95 15.03
N GLU A 314 42.02 31.48 15.41
CA GLU A 314 42.30 32.92 15.37
C GLU A 314 42.33 33.43 13.93
N LYS A 315 42.88 32.63 13.00
CA LYS A 315 42.87 32.97 11.56
C LYS A 315 41.47 32.86 10.96
N LEU A 316 40.69 31.85 11.38
CA LEU A 316 39.30 31.72 10.95
C LEU A 316 38.47 32.91 11.43
N ARG A 317 38.69 33.36 12.68
CA ARG A 317 38.10 34.57 13.23
C ARG A 317 38.48 35.82 12.43
N THR A 318 39.76 35.97 12.06
CA THR A 318 40.18 37.08 11.18
C THR A 318 39.50 37.02 9.81
N TYR A 319 39.32 35.82 9.25
CA TYR A 319 38.65 35.65 7.96
C TYR A 319 37.15 35.99 8.02
N LEU A 320 36.51 35.73 9.15
CA LEU A 320 35.08 35.95 9.37
C LEU A 320 34.74 37.30 10.04
N CYS A 321 35.71 38.18 10.30
CA CYS A 321 35.55 39.32 11.22
C CYS A 321 34.40 40.27 10.87
N ASP A 322 34.12 40.45 9.58
CA ASP A 322 33.07 41.35 9.08
C ASP A 322 31.75 40.62 8.78
N SER A 323 31.60 39.38 9.27
CA SER A 323 30.41 38.55 9.09
C SER A 323 29.69 38.27 10.41
N PRO A 324 28.38 38.00 10.39
CA PRO A 324 27.64 37.50 11.56
C PRO A 324 28.26 36.25 12.20
N ALA A 325 29.00 35.44 11.44
CA ALA A 325 29.68 34.25 11.94
C ALA A 325 30.89 34.57 12.86
N ALA A 326 31.38 35.82 12.90
CA ALA A 326 32.48 36.23 13.78
C ALA A 326 32.19 35.90 15.25
N ASN A 327 30.93 36.12 15.68
CA ASN A 327 30.47 35.89 17.05
C ASN A 327 30.55 34.40 17.45
N LEU A 328 30.58 33.47 16.49
CA LEU A 328 30.65 32.02 16.71
C LEU A 328 32.08 31.51 16.84
N VAL A 329 33.08 32.37 16.56
CA VAL A 329 34.51 32.05 16.61
C VAL A 329 35.31 33.08 17.43
N GLU A 330 34.64 33.80 18.32
CA GLU A 330 35.27 34.77 19.23
C GLU A 330 36.22 34.12 20.24
N GLU A 331 37.22 34.88 20.73
CA GLU A 331 38.20 34.39 21.72
C GLU A 331 37.53 33.90 23.01
N LYS A 332 36.50 34.64 23.45
CA LYS A 332 35.82 34.37 24.73
C LYS A 332 35.07 33.05 24.74
N ILE A 333 34.77 32.50 23.56
CA ILE A 333 34.02 31.25 23.38
C ILE A 333 34.83 30.20 22.64
N GLU A 334 36.17 30.22 22.75
CA GLU A 334 37.07 29.34 22.00
C GLU A 334 36.70 27.85 22.11
N LYS A 335 36.33 27.37 23.31
CA LYS A 335 35.86 25.98 23.51
C LYS A 335 34.61 25.67 22.69
N THR A 336 33.64 26.57 22.66
CA THR A 336 32.41 26.44 21.87
C THR A 336 32.73 26.45 20.38
N ALA A 337 33.62 27.33 19.94
CA ALA A 337 34.06 27.42 18.55
C ALA A 337 34.76 26.13 18.08
N ILE A 338 35.56 25.49 18.96
CA ILE A 338 36.16 24.18 18.70
C ILE A 338 35.07 23.12 18.50
N SER A 339 34.03 23.08 19.34
CA SER A 339 32.91 22.15 19.20
C SER A 339 32.10 22.38 17.92
N ILE A 340 31.80 23.63 17.57
CA ILE A 340 31.12 23.97 16.30
C ILE A 340 31.97 23.50 15.11
N ARG A 341 33.29 23.68 15.17
CA ARG A 341 34.21 23.23 14.12
C ARG A 341 34.28 21.70 14.02
N ALA A 342 34.12 20.96 15.12
CA ALA A 342 34.00 19.51 15.07
C ALA A 342 32.74 19.08 14.29
N VAL A 343 31.61 19.77 14.49
CA VAL A 343 30.38 19.54 13.69
C VAL A 343 30.60 19.87 12.22
N LEU A 344 31.20 21.02 11.90
CA LEU A 344 31.60 21.36 10.53
C LEU A 344 32.46 20.26 9.91
N THR A 345 33.43 19.75 10.64
CA THR A 345 34.37 18.71 10.18
C THR A 345 33.63 17.44 9.74
N ASN A 346 32.59 17.03 10.47
CA ASN A 346 31.84 15.81 10.16
C ASN A 346 31.16 15.84 8.78
N TYR A 347 30.69 17.01 8.35
CA TYR A 347 29.92 17.17 7.11
C TYR A 347 30.73 17.81 5.98
N VAL A 348 31.45 18.89 6.27
CA VAL A 348 32.24 19.66 5.28
C VAL A 348 33.43 18.87 4.76
N LYS A 349 33.91 17.83 5.47
CA LYS A 349 34.95 16.94 4.94
C LYS A 349 34.56 16.32 3.60
N ALA A 350 33.27 16.15 3.29
CA ALA A 350 32.81 15.67 1.99
C ALA A 350 33.17 16.64 0.83
N VAL A 351 33.26 17.94 1.10
CA VAL A 351 33.65 18.97 0.11
C VAL A 351 35.09 18.76 -0.38
N ARG A 352 35.94 18.08 0.41
CA ARG A 352 37.32 17.79 0.00
C ARG A 352 37.41 16.98 -1.30
N TYR A 353 36.42 16.14 -1.58
CA TYR A 353 36.41 15.32 -2.79
C TYR A 353 36.14 16.15 -4.05
N LEU A 354 35.61 17.37 -3.89
CA LEU A 354 35.43 18.32 -4.99
C LEU A 354 36.76 19.01 -5.39
N GLN A 355 37.81 18.90 -4.58
CA GLN A 355 39.10 19.51 -4.90
C GLN A 355 39.61 19.05 -6.26
N GLY A 356 39.90 20.00 -7.14
CA GLY A 356 40.44 19.78 -8.48
C GLY A 356 39.39 19.57 -9.56
N ILE A 357 38.10 19.42 -9.24
CA ILE A 357 37.07 19.34 -10.29
C ILE A 357 36.98 20.64 -11.07
N GLU A 358 37.45 21.75 -10.50
CA GLU A 358 37.52 23.06 -11.16
C GLU A 358 38.38 23.02 -12.43
N ARG A 359 39.20 21.97 -12.60
CA ARG A 359 40.07 21.74 -13.77
C ARG A 359 39.44 20.81 -14.81
N ASN A 360 38.26 20.23 -14.56
CA ASN A 360 37.60 19.24 -15.44
C ASN A 360 36.90 19.86 -16.66
N GLY A 361 37.29 21.07 -17.08
CA GLY A 361 36.72 21.78 -18.23
C GLY A 361 35.93 23.02 -17.83
N GLU A 362 34.88 23.33 -18.61
CA GLU A 362 34.08 24.53 -18.39
C GLU A 362 33.27 24.46 -17.09
N PRO A 363 33.18 25.57 -16.32
CA PRO A 363 32.40 25.61 -15.09
C PRO A 363 30.93 25.25 -15.31
N PHE A 364 30.41 24.40 -14.44
CA PHE A 364 29.05 23.89 -14.49
C PHE A 364 28.25 24.34 -13.27
N THR A 365 26.97 24.68 -13.48
CA THR A 365 26.01 24.92 -12.39
C THR A 365 24.72 24.17 -12.72
N ILE A 366 24.09 23.59 -11.71
CA ILE A 366 22.80 22.93 -11.81
C ILE A 366 21.74 23.97 -12.15
N ARG A 367 21.77 25.14 -11.49
CA ARG A 367 20.84 26.24 -11.76
C ARG A 367 20.81 26.66 -13.22
N ASP A 368 21.96 26.97 -13.83
CA ASP A 368 21.98 27.48 -15.20
C ASP A 368 21.70 26.36 -16.20
N TRP A 369 22.13 25.13 -15.90
CA TRP A 369 21.76 23.95 -16.69
C TRP A 369 20.24 23.70 -16.70
N MET A 370 19.58 23.78 -15.55
CA MET A 370 18.13 23.62 -15.45
C MET A 370 17.39 24.78 -16.15
N ARG A 371 17.83 26.02 -15.97
CA ARG A 371 17.27 27.19 -16.69
C ARG A 371 17.46 27.10 -18.20
N GLY A 372 18.49 26.39 -18.65
CA GLY A 372 18.76 26.11 -20.06
C GLY A 372 17.87 25.03 -20.69
N VAL A 373 16.79 24.59 -20.02
CA VAL A 373 15.83 23.63 -20.57
C VAL A 373 15.32 24.09 -21.93
N ARG A 374 15.28 23.16 -22.88
CA ARG A 374 14.75 23.38 -24.23
C ARG A 374 13.45 22.60 -24.35
N GLU A 375 12.36 23.28 -24.63
CA GLU A 375 11.03 22.63 -24.73
C GLU A 375 10.81 22.00 -26.12
N ASP A 376 11.59 22.42 -27.12
CA ASP A 376 11.52 22.02 -28.52
C ASP A 376 12.64 21.07 -28.96
N GLN A 377 13.61 20.81 -28.07
CA GLN A 377 14.80 20.01 -28.37
C GLN A 377 15.08 18.98 -27.28
N LYS A 378 15.97 18.03 -27.58
CA LYS A 378 16.44 17.05 -26.61
C LYS A 378 17.23 17.73 -25.51
N ASN A 379 16.82 17.50 -24.26
CA ASN A 379 17.57 17.91 -23.09
C ASN A 379 18.58 16.84 -22.68
N GLY A 380 19.69 17.30 -22.08
CA GLY A 380 20.64 16.42 -21.40
C GLY A 380 20.07 15.88 -20.09
N TRP A 381 20.69 14.83 -19.58
CA TRP A 381 20.42 14.25 -18.27
C TRP A 381 21.55 14.59 -17.29
N LEU A 382 21.18 14.84 -16.04
CA LEU A 382 22.12 15.03 -14.94
C LEU A 382 22.15 13.77 -14.08
N PHE A 383 23.25 13.04 -14.12
CA PHE A 383 23.48 11.88 -13.28
C PHE A 383 24.19 12.31 -12.01
N ILE A 384 23.47 12.31 -10.89
CA ILE A 384 24.06 12.47 -9.56
C ILE A 384 24.34 11.07 -9.04
N SER A 385 25.60 10.66 -9.05
CA SER A 385 25.98 9.27 -8.75
C SER A 385 26.98 9.15 -7.61
N SER A 386 27.00 7.95 -7.04
CA SER A 386 28.03 7.50 -6.11
C SER A 386 28.38 6.04 -6.42
N ASN A 387 29.51 5.57 -5.92
CA ASN A 387 29.74 4.13 -5.77
C ASN A 387 29.39 3.70 -4.33
N ALA A 388 29.10 2.41 -4.13
CA ALA A 388 28.70 1.88 -2.82
C ALA A 388 29.75 2.17 -1.73
N ASP A 389 31.04 2.09 -2.08
CA ASP A 389 32.17 2.22 -1.15
C ASP A 389 32.40 3.66 -0.67
N THR A 390 32.16 4.68 -1.52
CA THR A 390 32.37 6.09 -1.14
C THR A 390 31.06 6.83 -0.83
N HIS A 391 29.91 6.19 -1.02
CA HIS A 391 28.59 6.80 -0.81
C HIS A 391 28.46 7.48 0.57
N SER A 392 28.89 6.81 1.65
CA SER A 392 28.83 7.36 3.01
C SER A 392 29.61 8.68 3.16
N SER A 393 30.73 8.80 2.44
CA SER A 393 31.60 9.98 2.45
C SER A 393 31.10 11.10 1.55
N LEU A 394 30.40 10.76 0.46
CA LEU A 394 29.87 11.71 -0.53
C LEU A 394 28.43 12.16 -0.24
N LYS A 395 27.73 11.45 0.67
CA LYS A 395 26.33 11.67 1.02
C LYS A 395 25.97 13.15 1.28
N PRO A 396 26.77 13.98 2.01
CA PRO A 396 26.48 15.40 2.18
C PRO A 396 26.42 16.20 0.86
N VAL A 397 27.42 16.01 -0.01
CA VAL A 397 27.53 16.73 -1.29
C VAL A 397 26.46 16.29 -2.27
N ILE A 398 26.18 14.98 -2.34
CA ILE A 398 25.12 14.43 -3.19
C ILE A 398 23.74 14.95 -2.77
N SER A 399 23.48 14.96 -1.46
CA SER A 399 22.24 15.50 -0.91
C SER A 399 22.08 16.98 -1.27
N MET A 400 23.16 17.77 -1.13
CA MET A 400 23.20 19.19 -1.51
C MET A 400 22.91 19.41 -3.00
N TRP A 401 23.54 18.67 -3.90
CA TRP A 401 23.26 18.78 -5.34
C TRP A 401 21.82 18.44 -5.72
N LEU A 402 21.26 17.39 -5.10
CA LEU A 402 19.87 17.04 -5.35
C LEU A 402 18.91 18.13 -4.85
N SER A 403 19.15 18.68 -3.66
CA SER A 403 18.41 19.83 -3.10
C SER A 403 18.47 21.06 -4.01
N ILE A 404 19.65 21.40 -4.53
CA ILE A 404 19.82 22.49 -5.51
C ILE A 404 18.99 22.21 -6.77
N ALA A 405 18.99 20.98 -7.27
CA ALA A 405 18.20 20.62 -8.45
C ALA A 405 16.68 20.72 -8.18
N ILE A 406 16.22 20.26 -7.01
CA ILE A 406 14.81 20.35 -6.60
C ILE A 406 14.35 21.82 -6.54
N ARG A 407 15.15 22.70 -5.93
CA ARG A 407 14.89 24.15 -5.91
C ARG A 407 14.99 24.79 -7.30
N GLY A 408 15.95 24.32 -8.10
CA GLY A 408 16.17 24.77 -9.48
C GLY A 408 14.91 24.64 -10.33
N LEU A 409 14.09 23.61 -10.10
CA LEU A 409 12.80 23.43 -10.77
C LEU A 409 11.87 24.65 -10.62
N LEU A 410 11.78 25.22 -9.41
CA LEU A 410 10.94 26.40 -9.14
C LEU A 410 11.46 27.63 -9.90
N ALA A 411 12.79 27.75 -9.99
CA ALA A 411 13.46 28.85 -10.67
C ALA A 411 13.33 28.81 -12.21
N MET A 412 12.79 27.72 -12.78
CA MET A 412 12.52 27.59 -14.22
C MET A 412 11.19 28.24 -14.66
N GLY A 413 10.40 28.78 -13.72
CA GLY A 413 9.10 29.39 -14.00
C GLY A 413 7.98 28.36 -14.22
N GLU A 414 6.72 28.77 -14.11
CA GLU A 414 5.57 27.88 -14.24
C GLU A 414 5.38 27.39 -15.67
N ASN A 415 5.40 26.07 -15.87
CA ASN A 415 4.98 25.42 -17.11
C ASN A 415 4.53 23.99 -16.82
N ARG A 416 3.21 23.74 -16.91
CA ARG A 416 2.62 22.42 -16.65
C ARG A 416 2.80 21.43 -17.81
N ASN A 417 3.15 21.90 -19.00
CA ASN A 417 3.37 21.05 -20.17
C ASN A 417 4.80 20.51 -20.23
N ARG A 418 5.74 21.20 -19.58
CA ARG A 418 7.12 20.73 -19.40
C ARG A 418 7.14 19.47 -18.52
N ARG A 419 8.12 18.61 -18.75
CA ARG A 419 8.44 17.45 -17.91
C ARG A 419 9.90 17.52 -17.48
N VAL A 420 10.11 17.62 -16.17
CA VAL A 420 11.43 17.48 -15.54
C VAL A 420 11.36 16.31 -14.58
N TRP A 421 12.04 15.22 -14.91
CA TRP A 421 11.97 14.00 -14.13
C TRP A 421 13.05 13.96 -13.07
N PHE A 422 12.67 13.58 -11.85
CA PHE A 422 13.57 13.28 -10.75
C PHE A 422 13.41 11.81 -10.40
N PHE A 423 14.38 10.99 -10.81
CA PHE A 423 14.41 9.57 -10.46
C PHE A 423 15.35 9.36 -9.28
N CYS A 424 14.79 8.90 -8.15
CA CYS A 424 15.55 8.56 -6.96
C CYS A 424 15.30 7.10 -6.61
N ASP A 425 16.20 6.20 -7.01
CA ASP A 425 16.02 4.74 -6.82
C ASP A 425 15.96 4.34 -5.34
N GLU A 426 16.70 5.03 -4.47
CA GLU A 426 16.67 4.79 -3.02
C GLU A 426 16.80 6.10 -2.23
N LEU A 427 15.70 6.82 -2.06
CA LEU A 427 15.67 8.11 -1.38
C LEU A 427 16.21 8.09 0.07
N PRO A 428 15.94 7.07 0.92
CA PRO A 428 16.44 6.99 2.30
C PRO A 428 17.96 6.92 2.46
N THR A 429 18.70 6.78 1.36
CA THR A 429 20.18 6.79 1.42
C THR A 429 20.76 8.20 1.59
N LEU A 430 19.98 9.23 1.29
CA LEU A 430 20.36 10.63 1.39
C LEU A 430 20.16 11.19 2.81
N HIS A 431 20.68 12.39 3.06
CA HIS A 431 20.31 13.12 4.28
C HIS A 431 18.87 13.62 4.16
N LYS A 432 18.30 14.09 5.27
CA LYS A 432 17.01 14.78 5.24
C LYS A 432 17.13 15.96 4.26
N LEU A 433 16.28 15.97 3.24
CA LEU A 433 16.17 17.06 2.26
C LEU A 433 14.92 17.88 2.61
N PRO A 434 15.05 19.01 3.34
CA PRO A 434 13.89 19.80 3.76
C PRO A 434 13.01 20.21 2.56
N ASP A 435 13.68 20.57 1.47
CA ASP A 435 13.08 21.01 0.21
C ASP A 435 12.12 20.00 -0.40
N LEU A 436 12.32 18.69 -0.19
CA LEU A 436 11.41 17.70 -0.76
C LEU A 436 10.01 17.80 -0.16
N VAL A 437 9.92 18.06 1.14
CA VAL A 437 8.64 18.14 1.85
C VAL A 437 7.87 19.40 1.44
N GLU A 438 8.58 20.50 1.18
CA GLU A 438 7.98 21.79 0.82
C GLU A 438 7.69 21.91 -0.69
N ILE A 439 8.58 21.41 -1.56
CA ILE A 439 8.55 21.69 -3.00
C ILE A 439 7.74 20.65 -3.79
N VAL A 440 7.82 19.37 -3.44
CA VAL A 440 7.12 18.30 -4.19
C VAL A 440 5.61 18.53 -4.31
N PRO A 441 4.89 19.01 -3.27
CA PRO A 441 3.46 19.33 -3.38
C PRO A 441 3.15 20.41 -4.44
N GLU A 442 4.04 21.39 -4.64
CA GLU A 442 3.85 22.50 -5.59
C GLU A 442 4.47 22.25 -6.96
N ALA A 443 5.40 21.30 -7.07
CA ALA A 443 6.19 21.03 -8.26
C ALA A 443 5.36 20.72 -9.51
N ARG A 444 4.11 20.27 -9.33
CA ARG A 444 3.15 20.04 -10.42
C ARG A 444 2.93 21.27 -11.29
N LYS A 445 2.99 22.48 -10.73
CA LYS A 445 2.85 23.75 -11.49
C LYS A 445 4.03 24.01 -12.43
N PHE A 446 5.20 23.47 -12.07
CA PHE A 446 6.48 23.66 -12.75
C PHE A 446 6.86 22.50 -13.68
N GLY A 447 6.01 21.47 -13.77
CA GLY A 447 6.25 20.30 -14.62
C GLY A 447 7.16 19.23 -14.00
N GLY A 448 7.37 19.28 -12.67
CA GLY A 448 8.18 18.28 -11.95
C GLY A 448 7.48 16.92 -11.89
N CYS A 449 8.23 15.86 -12.19
CA CYS A 449 7.78 14.47 -12.12
C CYS A 449 8.72 13.68 -11.21
N TYR A 450 8.32 13.40 -9.98
CA TYR A 450 9.16 12.69 -9.01
C TYR A 450 8.86 11.19 -9.00
N VAL A 451 9.90 10.37 -9.00
CA VAL A 451 9.82 8.91 -8.89
C VAL A 451 10.72 8.47 -7.75
N PHE A 452 10.11 8.09 -6.63
CA PHE A 452 10.84 7.68 -5.42
C PHE A 452 10.74 6.18 -5.18
N GLY A 453 11.90 5.54 -5.14
CA GLY A 453 12.04 4.19 -4.61
C GLY A 453 12.31 4.23 -3.11
N ILE A 454 11.53 3.45 -2.36
CA ILE A 454 11.73 3.22 -0.93
C ILE A 454 11.62 1.73 -0.61
N GLN A 455 12.33 1.28 0.42
CA GLN A 455 12.23 -0.11 0.90
C GLN A 455 11.22 -0.29 2.03
N SER A 456 11.10 0.73 2.88
CA SER A 456 10.23 0.74 4.05
C SER A 456 9.75 2.16 4.33
N SER A 457 8.48 2.32 4.70
CA SER A 457 7.95 3.58 5.23
C SER A 457 8.68 4.02 6.51
N THR A 458 9.08 3.07 7.36
CA THR A 458 9.79 3.38 8.61
C THR A 458 11.14 4.07 8.39
N GLN A 459 11.85 3.74 7.31
CA GLN A 459 13.11 4.42 6.99
C GLN A 459 12.89 5.89 6.60
N MET A 460 11.73 6.19 5.99
CA MET A 460 11.34 7.57 5.71
C MET A 460 11.01 8.30 7.01
N GLU A 461 10.29 7.66 7.93
CA GLU A 461 9.97 8.21 9.25
C GLU A 461 11.23 8.51 10.07
N ASP A 462 12.24 7.63 10.04
CA ASP A 462 13.51 7.84 10.76
C ASP A 462 14.27 9.09 10.27
N ILE A 463 14.23 9.36 8.96
CA ILE A 463 14.99 10.46 8.34
C ILE A 463 14.21 11.78 8.41
N TYR A 464 12.92 11.75 8.08
CA TYR A 464 12.11 12.97 7.92
C TYR A 464 11.31 13.30 9.19
N GLY A 465 11.03 12.30 10.04
CA GLY A 465 10.00 12.34 11.07
C GLY A 465 8.65 11.87 10.53
N GLU A 466 7.80 11.31 11.40
CA GLU A 466 6.50 10.71 11.04
C GLU A 466 5.63 11.64 10.19
N LYS A 467 5.39 12.87 10.65
CA LYS A 467 4.53 13.84 9.95
C LYS A 467 5.07 14.22 8.57
N ALA A 468 6.37 14.49 8.47
CA ALA A 468 6.98 14.93 7.21
C ALA A 468 7.08 13.77 6.20
N ALA A 469 7.32 12.55 6.67
CA ALA A 469 7.29 11.35 5.84
C ALA A 469 5.88 11.11 5.29
N ALA A 470 4.84 11.19 6.12
CA ALA A 470 3.45 11.07 5.68
C ALA A 470 3.09 12.10 4.61
N THR A 471 3.37 13.39 4.86
CA THR A 471 3.13 14.47 3.87
C THR A 471 3.80 14.20 2.53
N LEU A 472 5.03 13.68 2.54
CA LEU A 472 5.78 13.39 1.31
C LEU A 472 5.20 12.18 0.57
N LEU A 473 4.74 11.14 1.27
CA LEU A 473 4.14 9.96 0.66
C LEU A 473 2.73 10.25 0.11
N ASP A 474 1.96 11.11 0.79
CA ASP A 474 0.60 11.49 0.39
C ASP A 474 0.52 12.14 -0.99
N VAL A 475 1.54 12.90 -1.38
CA VAL A 475 1.61 13.54 -2.71
C VAL A 475 2.08 12.60 -3.83
N MET A 476 2.37 11.34 -3.52
CA MET A 476 2.71 10.30 -4.49
C MET A 476 1.44 9.55 -4.94
N ASN A 477 0.84 9.95 -6.05
CA ASN A 477 -0.47 9.45 -6.44
C ASN A 477 -0.42 8.13 -7.21
N THR A 478 0.60 7.91 -8.03
CA THR A 478 0.79 6.62 -8.72
C THR A 478 1.70 5.74 -7.88
N ARG A 479 1.19 4.65 -7.32
CA ARG A 479 1.97 3.81 -6.40
C ARG A 479 2.15 2.41 -6.97
N ALA A 480 3.36 1.88 -6.88
CA ALA A 480 3.69 0.51 -7.25
C ALA A 480 4.27 -0.20 -6.02
N PHE A 481 3.57 -1.23 -5.57
CA PHE A 481 3.92 -2.01 -4.40
C PHE A 481 4.46 -3.37 -4.80
N PHE A 482 5.74 -3.60 -4.51
CA PHE A 482 6.44 -4.86 -4.67
C PHE A 482 6.45 -5.66 -3.36
N ARG A 483 7.08 -6.83 -3.37
CA ARG A 483 7.22 -7.69 -2.19
C ARG A 483 7.79 -6.93 -0.98
N SER A 484 7.16 -7.09 0.17
CA SER A 484 7.63 -6.61 1.47
C SER A 484 7.62 -7.78 2.47
N PRO A 485 8.76 -8.17 3.05
CA PRO A 485 8.84 -9.35 3.90
C PRO A 485 8.31 -9.13 5.33
N SER A 486 8.38 -7.91 5.86
CA SER A 486 7.94 -7.60 7.22
C SER A 486 6.41 -7.48 7.30
N TYR A 487 5.79 -8.09 8.32
CA TYR A 487 4.35 -8.02 8.57
C TYR A 487 3.85 -6.57 8.63
N LYS A 488 4.47 -5.72 9.46
CA LYS A 488 4.04 -4.32 9.65
C LYS A 488 3.98 -3.54 8.33
N ILE A 489 4.97 -3.78 7.47
CA ILE A 489 5.07 -3.11 6.16
C ILE A 489 4.10 -3.73 5.15
N ALA A 490 3.98 -5.06 5.13
CA ALA A 490 3.05 -5.75 4.23
C ALA A 490 1.59 -5.41 4.57
N ASP A 491 1.25 -5.30 5.85
CA ASP A 491 -0.06 -4.88 6.33
C ASP A 491 -0.35 -3.41 5.96
N TYR A 492 0.61 -2.51 6.16
CA TYR A 492 0.53 -1.13 5.66
C TYR A 492 0.27 -1.09 4.14
N VAL A 493 1.02 -1.86 3.36
CA VAL A 493 0.85 -1.94 1.91
C VAL A 493 -0.53 -2.51 1.51
N ALA A 494 -1.07 -3.48 2.26
CA ALA A 494 -2.40 -4.04 1.99
C ALA A 494 -3.49 -2.97 2.14
N HIS A 495 -3.44 -2.16 3.19
CA HIS A 495 -4.36 -1.05 3.42
C HIS A 495 -4.19 0.06 2.38
N GLU A 496 -2.96 0.35 1.95
CA GLU A 496 -2.66 1.32 0.89
C GLU A 496 -3.19 0.90 -0.49
N ILE A 497 -3.16 -0.41 -0.79
CA ILE A 497 -3.78 -0.96 -2.01
C ILE A 497 -5.29 -0.79 -1.94
N GLY A 498 -5.89 -1.01 -0.76
CA GLY A 498 -7.27 -0.69 -0.44
C GLY A 498 -8.14 -1.89 -0.10
N GLU A 499 -9.36 -1.59 0.29
CA GLU A 499 -10.37 -2.56 0.74
C GLU A 499 -11.57 -2.60 -0.21
N LYS A 500 -12.30 -3.70 -0.14
CA LYS A 500 -13.63 -3.86 -0.74
C LYS A 500 -14.64 -4.21 0.33
N GLU A 501 -15.85 -3.71 0.15
CA GLU A 501 -17.01 -4.09 0.97
C GLU A 501 -17.76 -5.19 0.23
N ILE A 502 -17.89 -6.35 0.89
CA ILE A 502 -18.64 -7.49 0.37
C ILE A 502 -19.84 -7.78 1.27
N LEU A 503 -21.00 -7.99 0.67
CA LEU A 503 -22.13 -8.63 1.32
C LEU A 503 -21.99 -10.13 1.13
N LYS A 504 -21.40 -10.78 2.12
CA LYS A 504 -21.13 -12.21 2.10
C LYS A 504 -22.40 -12.97 2.36
N ALA A 505 -22.76 -13.88 1.46
CA ALA A 505 -23.92 -14.74 1.66
C ALA A 505 -23.60 -15.74 2.80
N SER A 506 -24.31 -15.59 3.92
CA SER A 506 -24.20 -16.48 5.08
C SER A 506 -25.45 -17.36 5.14
N GLU A 507 -25.24 -18.67 5.02
CA GLU A 507 -26.27 -19.67 5.23
C GLU A 507 -26.07 -20.31 6.61
N GLN A 508 -27.01 -20.07 7.51
CA GLN A 508 -27.02 -20.73 8.82
C GLN A 508 -28.03 -21.88 8.81
N TYR A 509 -27.54 -23.07 9.12
CA TYR A 509 -28.35 -24.28 9.26
C TYR A 509 -28.70 -24.48 10.74
N SER A 510 -29.97 -24.35 11.09
CA SER A 510 -30.47 -24.69 12.43
C SER A 510 -31.06 -26.10 12.42
N TYR A 511 -30.49 -26.99 13.24
CA TYR A 511 -30.96 -28.37 13.39
C TYR A 511 -31.78 -28.50 14.67
N GLY A 512 -33.07 -28.78 14.50
CA GLY A 512 -33.96 -29.11 15.62
C GLY A 512 -33.85 -30.58 16.01
N ALA A 513 -34.26 -30.93 17.24
CA ALA A 513 -34.46 -32.33 17.62
C ALA A 513 -35.64 -32.99 16.85
N ASP A 514 -36.48 -32.18 16.21
CA ASP A 514 -37.65 -32.60 15.43
C ASP A 514 -37.52 -32.04 13.99
N PRO A 515 -37.63 -32.86 12.92
CA PRO A 515 -37.43 -32.44 11.54
C PRO A 515 -38.32 -31.28 11.07
N VAL A 516 -39.43 -31.03 11.77
CA VAL A 516 -40.38 -29.94 11.46
C VAL A 516 -39.81 -28.56 11.86
N ARG A 517 -38.75 -28.51 12.66
CA ARG A 517 -38.09 -27.28 13.13
C ARG A 517 -36.78 -26.94 12.43
N ASP A 518 -36.38 -27.74 11.44
CA ASP A 518 -35.18 -27.46 10.65
C ASP A 518 -35.41 -26.20 9.80
N GLY A 519 -34.57 -25.19 9.97
CA GLY A 519 -34.67 -23.91 9.29
C GLY A 519 -33.36 -23.54 8.60
N VAL A 520 -33.46 -22.98 7.40
CA VAL A 520 -32.34 -22.31 6.73
C VAL A 520 -32.56 -20.81 6.89
N SER A 521 -31.68 -20.16 7.63
CA SER A 521 -31.61 -18.69 7.65
C SER A 521 -30.58 -18.27 6.62
N THR A 522 -30.99 -17.43 5.67
CA THR A 522 -30.09 -16.78 4.72
C THR A 522 -29.96 -15.32 5.12
N GLY A 523 -28.73 -14.89 5.38
CA GLY A 523 -28.40 -13.51 5.69
C GLY A 523 -27.27 -13.03 4.79
N LYS A 524 -27.22 -11.74 4.52
CA LYS A 524 -26.04 -11.11 3.93
C LYS A 524 -25.33 -10.33 5.02
N GLU A 525 -24.11 -10.73 5.34
CA GLU A 525 -23.29 -10.04 6.33
C GLU A 525 -22.31 -9.11 5.60
N MET A 526 -22.27 -7.84 6.00
CA MET A 526 -21.37 -6.86 5.43
C MET A 526 -19.97 -7.04 6.05
N GLU A 527 -19.00 -7.42 5.23
CA GLU A 527 -17.61 -7.62 5.65
C GLU A 527 -16.71 -6.68 4.84
N ARG A 528 -15.81 -5.97 5.53
CA ARG A 528 -14.72 -5.22 4.91
C ARG A 528 -13.50 -6.11 4.80
N VAL A 529 -13.02 -6.29 3.57
CA VAL A 529 -11.89 -7.19 3.29
C VAL A 529 -10.87 -6.44 2.44
N THR A 530 -9.59 -6.54 2.81
CA THR A 530 -8.50 -6.01 1.99
C THR A 530 -8.48 -6.69 0.63
N LEU A 531 -8.09 -5.95 -0.42
CA LEU A 531 -8.02 -6.52 -1.77
C LEU A 531 -6.95 -7.61 -1.90
N VAL A 532 -5.89 -7.48 -1.12
CA VAL A 532 -4.79 -8.42 -1.01
C VAL A 532 -4.49 -8.63 0.47
N SER A 533 -4.12 -9.84 0.85
CA SER A 533 -3.66 -10.11 2.21
C SER A 533 -2.21 -9.65 2.39
N TYR A 534 -1.80 -9.37 3.63
CA TYR A 534 -0.38 -9.14 3.92
C TYR A 534 0.50 -10.33 3.48
N SER A 535 -0.02 -11.56 3.53
CA SER A 535 0.69 -12.76 3.07
C SER A 535 0.85 -12.82 1.55
N ASP A 536 -0.11 -12.29 0.78
CA ASP A 536 0.03 -12.16 -0.68
C ASP A 536 1.14 -11.18 -1.05
N ILE A 537 1.32 -10.11 -0.25
CA ILE A 537 2.40 -9.14 -0.44
C ILE A 537 3.75 -9.74 -0.05
N GLN A 538 3.82 -10.51 1.05
CA GLN A 538 5.04 -11.20 1.47
C GLN A 538 5.49 -12.28 0.49
N SER A 539 4.55 -12.98 -0.14
CA SER A 539 4.81 -14.06 -1.09
C SER A 539 4.88 -13.61 -2.55
N LEU A 540 4.78 -12.30 -2.80
CA LEU A 540 4.77 -11.74 -4.16
C LEU A 540 6.07 -12.10 -4.91
N PRO A 541 6.01 -12.66 -6.13
CA PRO A 541 7.20 -12.99 -6.91
C PRO A 541 7.99 -11.75 -7.32
N ASP A 542 9.29 -11.93 -7.58
CA ASP A 542 10.13 -10.86 -8.14
C ASP A 542 9.58 -10.41 -9.50
N LEU A 543 9.80 -9.15 -9.84
CA LEU A 543 9.25 -8.48 -11.02
C LEU A 543 7.72 -8.45 -11.07
N THR A 544 7.03 -8.73 -9.96
CA THR A 544 5.58 -8.56 -9.85
C THR A 544 5.25 -7.47 -8.83
N CYS A 545 4.30 -6.61 -9.16
CA CYS A 545 3.84 -5.53 -8.28
C CYS A 545 2.33 -5.30 -8.38
N TYR A 546 1.77 -4.68 -7.36
CA TYR A 546 0.43 -4.09 -7.40
C TYR A 546 0.56 -2.60 -7.71
N ILE A 547 -0.09 -2.13 -8.77
CA ILE A 547 -0.10 -0.72 -9.17
C ILE A 547 -1.46 -0.12 -8.84
N THR A 548 -1.45 1.01 -8.14
CA THR A 548 -2.63 1.85 -7.92
C THR A 548 -2.49 3.14 -8.72
N LEU A 549 -3.55 3.47 -9.46
CA LEU A 549 -3.67 4.72 -10.21
C LEU A 549 -4.65 5.65 -9.47
N PRO A 550 -4.48 6.98 -9.55
CA PRO A 550 -5.41 7.92 -8.92
C PRO A 550 -6.82 7.82 -9.52
N GLY A 551 -7.85 8.04 -8.69
CA GLY A 551 -9.24 8.01 -9.12
C GLY A 551 -9.90 6.62 -9.01
N PRO A 552 -10.99 6.36 -9.78
CA PRO A 552 -11.87 5.21 -9.57
C PRO A 552 -11.37 3.92 -10.26
N TYR A 553 -10.10 3.85 -10.62
CA TYR A 553 -9.57 2.72 -11.37
C TYR A 553 -9.20 1.56 -10.43
N PRO A 554 -9.43 0.30 -10.85
CA PRO A 554 -8.99 -0.87 -10.11
C PRO A 554 -7.47 -0.87 -9.86
N ALA A 555 -7.05 -1.41 -8.71
CA ALA A 555 -5.67 -1.82 -8.52
C ALA A 555 -5.32 -2.94 -9.51
N VAL A 556 -4.10 -2.94 -10.03
CA VAL A 556 -3.67 -3.89 -11.05
C VAL A 556 -2.50 -4.70 -10.54
N LYS A 557 -2.61 -6.02 -10.52
CA LYS A 557 -1.46 -6.91 -10.36
C LYS A 557 -0.74 -7.01 -11.69
N LEU A 558 0.51 -6.58 -11.75
CA LEU A 558 1.29 -6.53 -12.96
C LEU A 558 2.58 -7.33 -12.80
N THR A 559 2.83 -8.25 -13.73
CA THR A 559 4.13 -8.91 -13.89
C THR A 559 4.95 -8.20 -14.96
N LEU A 560 6.07 -7.64 -14.55
CA LEU A 560 7.05 -6.97 -15.37
C LEU A 560 7.96 -8.02 -16.05
N LYS A 561 8.36 -7.72 -17.27
CA LYS A 561 9.42 -8.46 -17.96
C LYS A 561 10.71 -7.69 -17.82
N TYR A 562 11.75 -8.35 -17.32
CA TYR A 562 13.10 -7.80 -17.32
C TYR A 562 13.57 -7.59 -18.76
N GLN A 563 14.20 -6.44 -19.01
CA GLN A 563 14.79 -6.11 -20.29
C GLN A 563 16.28 -5.84 -20.08
N GLU A 564 17.12 -6.67 -20.71
CA GLU A 564 18.55 -6.41 -20.75
C GLU A 564 18.82 -5.15 -21.57
N ARG A 565 19.69 -4.27 -21.05
CA ARG A 565 20.00 -2.98 -21.65
C ARG A 565 21.43 -2.94 -22.17
N PRO A 566 21.68 -2.25 -23.29
CA PRO A 566 23.03 -2.07 -23.80
C PRO A 566 23.87 -1.30 -22.79
N LYS A 567 25.10 -1.75 -22.58
CA LYS A 567 26.10 -1.07 -21.76
C LYS A 567 26.78 0.00 -22.62
N VAL A 568 26.25 1.21 -22.63
CA VAL A 568 26.70 2.31 -23.50
C VAL A 568 27.92 3.05 -22.98
N ALA A 569 28.13 3.04 -21.65
CA ALA A 569 29.24 3.71 -21.01
C ALA A 569 29.81 2.88 -19.84
N PRO A 570 31.08 3.09 -19.45
CA PRO A 570 31.60 2.59 -18.18
C PRO A 570 30.76 3.13 -17.01
N GLU A 571 30.46 2.26 -16.04
CA GLU A 571 29.68 2.64 -14.85
C GLU A 571 30.41 3.71 -14.03
N PHE A 572 31.72 3.54 -13.82
CA PHE A 572 32.54 4.45 -13.04
C PHE A 572 33.95 4.53 -13.63
N ILE A 573 34.52 5.74 -13.68
CA ILE A 573 35.91 5.96 -14.06
C ILE A 573 36.61 6.64 -12.88
N PRO A 574 37.50 5.96 -12.14
CA PRO A 574 38.16 6.55 -10.99
C PRO A 574 38.92 7.83 -11.35
N ARG A 575 38.74 8.87 -10.54
CA ARG A 575 39.45 10.13 -10.65
C ARG A 575 40.74 10.09 -9.81
N GLU A 576 41.83 10.60 -10.39
CA GLU A 576 43.07 10.83 -9.64
C GLU A 576 42.91 12.06 -8.73
N MET A 577 42.94 11.84 -7.42
CA MET A 577 42.95 12.91 -6.42
C MET A 577 44.38 13.32 -6.08
N ASN A 578 44.58 14.56 -5.63
CA ASN A 578 45.91 15.03 -5.23
C ASN A 578 46.33 14.37 -3.89
N PRO A 579 47.31 13.45 -3.89
CA PRO A 579 47.66 12.67 -2.71
C PRO A 579 48.29 13.52 -1.61
N GLU A 580 49.00 14.60 -1.94
CA GLU A 580 49.63 15.48 -0.95
C GLU A 580 48.60 16.32 -0.19
N ALA A 581 47.61 16.86 -0.91
CA ALA A 581 46.52 17.62 -0.31
C ALA A 581 45.66 16.71 0.58
N GLU A 582 45.41 15.48 0.13
CA GLU A 582 44.67 14.48 0.90
C GLU A 582 45.41 14.04 2.15
N ALA A 583 46.72 13.79 2.07
CA ALA A 583 47.54 13.42 3.22
C ALA A 583 47.60 14.55 4.26
N ARG A 584 47.79 15.80 3.83
CA ARG A 584 47.79 16.97 4.72
C ARG A 584 46.46 17.12 5.43
N LEU A 585 45.34 17.08 4.70
CA LEU A 585 44.02 17.23 5.29
C LEU A 585 43.68 16.06 6.21
N SER A 586 44.06 14.84 5.85
CA SER A 586 43.85 13.65 6.70
C SER A 586 44.62 13.75 8.02
N ALA A 587 45.85 14.28 8.00
CA ALA A 587 46.62 14.54 9.21
C ALA A 587 45.95 15.59 10.10
N VAL A 588 45.42 16.67 9.51
CA VAL A 588 44.64 17.69 10.23
C VAL A 588 43.41 17.08 10.88
N LEU A 589 42.62 16.31 10.12
CA LEU A 589 41.40 15.66 10.61
C LEU A 589 41.71 14.70 11.77
N ALA A 590 42.77 13.89 11.67
CA ALA A 590 43.20 12.98 12.73
C ALA A 590 43.61 13.73 14.01
N ALA A 591 44.35 14.84 13.87
CA ALA A 591 44.72 15.68 15.01
C ALA A 591 43.49 16.30 15.68
N ARG A 592 42.49 16.73 14.91
CA ARG A 592 41.24 17.30 15.44
C ARG A 592 40.34 16.27 16.09
N GLU A 593 40.25 15.06 15.55
CA GLU A 593 39.55 13.96 16.23
C GLU A 593 40.19 13.65 17.59
N ALA A 594 41.51 13.71 17.69
CA ALA A 594 42.21 13.55 18.97
C ALA A 594 41.88 14.69 19.94
N GLU A 595 41.94 15.95 19.49
CA GLU A 595 41.52 17.12 20.30
C GLU A 595 40.06 17.03 20.75
N GLY A 596 39.15 16.62 19.86
CA GLY A 596 37.73 16.44 20.15
C GLY A 596 37.48 15.36 21.20
N ARG A 597 38.18 14.21 21.11
CA ARG A 597 38.12 13.15 22.13
C ARG A 597 38.64 13.61 23.49
N GLN A 598 39.71 14.40 23.49
CA GLN A 598 40.32 14.95 24.69
C GLN A 598 39.44 16.03 25.34
N MET A 599 38.62 16.72 24.55
CA MET A 599 37.61 17.66 25.04
C MET A 599 36.36 16.96 25.55
N SER A 600 35.89 15.88 24.91
CA SER A 600 34.76 15.11 25.43
C SER A 600 35.06 14.49 26.79
N SER A 601 36.30 14.08 27.06
CA SER A 601 36.69 13.59 28.40
C SER A 601 36.71 14.68 29.47
N LEU A 602 36.69 15.97 29.10
CA LEU A 602 36.56 17.09 30.06
C LEU A 602 35.10 17.39 30.43
N PHE A 603 34.13 16.76 29.75
CA PHE A 603 32.69 16.87 30.04
C PHE A 603 32.11 15.60 30.68
N GLU A 604 32.92 14.55 30.87
CA GLU A 604 32.58 13.45 31.76
C GLU A 604 32.83 13.90 33.21
N PRO A 605 31.87 13.72 34.15
CA PRO A 605 32.11 14.07 35.55
C PRO A 605 33.24 13.18 36.09
N ASP A 606 34.25 13.80 36.69
CA ASP A 606 35.32 13.13 37.44
C ASP A 606 34.67 12.15 38.42
N THR A 607 34.72 10.86 38.11
CA THR A 607 34.50 9.85 39.15
C THR A 607 35.73 9.92 40.03
N GLU A 608 35.56 10.49 41.22
CA GLU A 608 36.61 10.63 42.22
C GLU A 608 37.50 9.39 42.24
N ALA A 609 38.81 9.63 42.10
CA ALA A 609 39.84 8.66 42.42
C ALA A 609 39.49 8.01 43.76
N GLN A 610 39.15 6.72 43.74
CA GLN A 610 38.89 5.96 44.96
C GLN A 610 40.14 6.03 45.84
N ALA A 611 39.98 6.74 46.95
CA ALA A 611 40.89 6.77 48.06
C ALA A 611 41.22 5.33 48.50
N GLU A 612 42.51 5.08 48.71
CA GLU A 612 43.02 3.92 49.41
C GLU A 612 42.26 3.71 50.73
N GLN A 613 41.56 2.59 50.87
CA GLN A 613 41.07 2.11 52.16
C GLN A 613 42.10 1.17 52.81
N PRO A 614 42.32 1.25 54.15
CA PRO A 614 43.37 0.50 54.83
C PRO A 614 43.08 -1.00 54.90
N GLN A 615 44.14 -1.80 54.76
CA GLN A 615 44.14 -3.25 54.98
C GLN A 615 43.72 -3.63 56.41
N GLN A 616 42.82 -4.60 56.53
CA GLN A 616 42.60 -5.42 57.74
C GLN A 616 42.50 -6.92 57.36
N PRO A 617 42.82 -7.84 58.29
CA PRO A 617 43.68 -9.00 58.00
C PRO A 617 43.00 -10.24 57.44
N GLN A 618 43.79 -11.01 56.70
CA GLN A 618 43.48 -12.34 56.15
C GLN A 618 43.04 -13.37 57.20
N GLN A 619 41.98 -14.12 56.89
CA GLN A 619 41.79 -15.50 57.37
C GLN A 619 41.54 -16.43 56.17
N PRO A 620 42.13 -17.65 56.15
CA PRO A 620 42.23 -18.46 54.94
C PRO A 620 40.98 -19.33 54.72
N GLN A 621 40.47 -19.35 53.49
CA GLN A 621 39.59 -20.42 53.00
C GLN A 621 40.38 -21.40 52.11
N PRO A 622 40.05 -22.71 52.14
CA PRO A 622 40.74 -23.72 51.35
C PRO A 622 40.28 -23.79 49.89
N THR A 623 41.20 -24.24 49.06
CA THR A 623 41.20 -24.36 47.59
C THR A 623 40.50 -25.62 47.06
N VAL A 624 39.66 -25.47 46.01
CA VAL A 624 39.40 -26.45 44.91
C VAL A 624 38.91 -25.64 43.68
N VAL A 625 39.71 -25.33 42.65
CA VAL A 625 40.09 -26.06 41.41
C VAL A 625 38.97 -26.27 40.36
N SER A 626 39.07 -25.46 39.26
CA SER A 626 38.70 -25.64 37.82
C SER A 626 37.28 -26.12 37.43
N ASP A 627 36.61 -25.66 36.36
CA ASP A 627 37.13 -25.46 34.99
C ASP A 627 36.14 -24.68 34.05
N LYS A 628 36.68 -24.28 32.89
CA LYS A 628 36.21 -23.42 31.77
C LYS A 628 34.75 -23.49 31.26
N LYS A 629 34.18 -22.34 30.82
CA LYS A 629 33.94 -21.97 29.39
C LYS A 629 33.30 -20.59 29.18
N SER A 630 33.55 -20.06 27.98
CA SER A 630 33.35 -18.71 27.41
C SER A 630 31.92 -18.17 27.24
N ALA A 631 31.77 -16.85 27.36
CA ALA A 631 30.76 -15.98 26.71
C ALA A 631 31.36 -14.55 26.63
N ALA A 632 31.63 -13.99 25.44
CA ALA A 632 30.72 -13.25 24.56
C ALA A 632 30.19 -11.95 25.19
N ALA A 633 30.71 -10.83 24.67
CA ALA A 633 30.49 -9.46 25.10
C ALA A 633 29.17 -8.89 24.59
N GLY A 634 28.54 -8.06 25.43
CA GLY A 634 27.46 -7.14 25.09
C GLY A 634 27.52 -5.96 26.06
N THR A 635 28.31 -4.95 25.70
CA THR A 635 28.52 -3.73 26.48
C THR A 635 27.36 -2.75 26.24
N ALA A 636 26.52 -2.54 27.26
CA ALA A 636 25.62 -1.41 27.34
C ALA A 636 26.38 -0.23 27.94
N VAL A 637 26.40 0.90 27.23
CA VAL A 637 26.97 2.17 27.68
C VAL A 637 25.85 2.96 28.35
N ASN A 638 26.00 3.18 29.66
CA ASN A 638 25.26 4.17 30.43
C ASN A 638 26.09 5.45 30.51
N THR A 639 25.45 6.61 30.34
CA THR A 639 25.98 7.89 30.80
C THR A 639 24.81 8.74 31.32
N PRO A 640 24.89 9.31 32.54
CA PRO A 640 23.87 10.19 33.09
C PRO A 640 24.29 11.66 32.96
N ALA A 641 23.33 12.56 32.81
CA ALA A 641 23.54 13.98 33.09
C ALA A 641 22.24 14.61 33.63
N GLY A 642 22.33 15.14 34.85
CA GLY A 642 21.33 16.00 35.46
C GLY A 642 21.74 17.47 35.38
N GLY A 643 20.76 18.36 35.30
CA GLY A 643 20.91 19.80 35.39
C GLY A 643 19.54 20.46 35.60
N VAL A 644 19.40 21.20 36.69
CA VAL A 644 18.16 21.78 37.24
C VAL A 644 17.84 23.12 36.57
N GLY A 645 16.57 23.36 36.19
CA GLY A 645 16.09 24.69 35.84
C GLY A 645 14.69 24.78 35.22
N GLN A 646 13.70 25.09 36.08
CA GLN A 646 12.44 25.81 35.81
C GLN A 646 11.18 24.99 35.42
N GLU A 647 10.30 24.87 36.42
CA GLU A 647 8.97 24.26 36.35
C GLU A 647 8.04 24.95 35.34
N LEU A 648 7.62 24.20 34.33
CA LEU A 648 6.38 24.43 33.57
C LEU A 648 5.48 23.22 33.82
N LYS A 649 4.37 23.43 34.54
CA LYS A 649 3.36 22.39 34.80
C LYS A 649 2.73 21.94 33.48
N MET A 650 3.05 20.71 33.04
CA MET A 650 2.27 19.94 32.06
C MET A 650 1.63 18.71 32.72
N LYS A 651 0.50 18.29 32.17
CA LYS A 651 -0.47 17.30 32.68
C LYS A 651 0.15 15.90 32.93
N PRO A 652 -0.38 15.10 33.87
CA PRO A 652 0.14 13.79 34.19
C PRO A 652 -0.42 12.73 33.24
N GLU A 653 0.33 12.35 32.21
CA GLU A 653 0.18 11.08 31.51
C GLU A 653 1.58 10.58 31.17
N ASP A 654 2.24 9.95 32.15
CA ASP A 654 3.38 9.01 31.99
C ASP A 654 3.79 8.54 33.40
N GLU A 655 2.98 7.68 34.02
CA GLU A 655 3.45 6.85 35.15
C GLU A 655 3.92 5.50 34.58
N GLU A 656 5.17 5.14 34.86
CA GLU A 656 5.67 3.77 34.70
C GLU A 656 4.71 2.79 35.38
N GLN A 657 4.14 1.86 34.61
CA GLN A 657 3.21 0.87 35.16
C GLN A 657 3.93 0.05 36.24
N PRO A 658 3.40 -0.01 37.48
CA PRO A 658 4.02 -0.80 38.54
C PRO A 658 3.99 -2.28 38.16
N LEU A 659 5.12 -2.96 38.39
CA LEU A 659 5.23 -4.41 38.17
C LEU A 659 4.17 -5.16 38.98
N PRO A 660 3.57 -6.24 38.43
CA PRO A 660 2.56 -7.02 39.12
C PRO A 660 3.06 -7.53 40.49
N PRO A 661 2.22 -7.49 41.54
CA PRO A 661 2.55 -8.10 42.83
C PRO A 661 2.99 -9.56 42.66
N GLY A 662 4.14 -9.90 43.24
CA GLY A 662 4.74 -11.22 43.12
C GLY A 662 5.76 -11.40 41.99
N ILE A 663 6.06 -10.36 41.20
CA ILE A 663 7.14 -10.35 40.20
C ILE A 663 8.30 -9.44 40.67
N ASN A 664 9.54 -9.90 40.56
CA ASN A 664 10.73 -9.08 40.86
C ASN A 664 11.16 -8.20 39.67
N ALA A 665 12.13 -7.30 39.90
CA ALA A 665 12.64 -6.38 38.87
C ALA A 665 13.28 -7.06 37.64
N SER A 666 13.57 -8.37 37.71
CA SER A 666 14.07 -9.18 36.58
C SER A 666 12.96 -9.94 35.83
N GLY A 667 11.68 -9.77 36.22
CA GLY A 667 10.54 -10.38 35.54
C GLY A 667 10.21 -11.82 35.96
N GLU A 668 10.82 -12.32 37.04
CA GLU A 668 10.56 -13.67 37.56
C GLU A 668 9.48 -13.63 38.66
N VAL A 669 8.60 -14.65 38.67
CA VAL A 669 7.54 -14.75 39.68
C VAL A 669 8.12 -15.34 40.96
N VAL A 670 8.19 -14.50 42.00
CA VAL A 670 8.72 -14.84 43.33
C VAL A 670 7.59 -15.24 44.29
N ASP A 671 6.35 -14.80 44.04
CA ASP A 671 5.15 -15.19 44.79
C ASP A 671 3.97 -15.44 43.84
N MET A 672 3.73 -16.73 43.53
CA MET A 672 2.65 -17.15 42.63
C MET A 672 1.25 -16.87 43.18
N ALA A 673 1.06 -16.90 44.50
CA ALA A 673 -0.27 -16.68 45.09
C ALA A 673 -0.68 -15.21 45.02
N ALA A 674 0.28 -14.30 45.18
CA ALA A 674 0.08 -12.87 44.97
C ALA A 674 -0.20 -12.55 43.49
N TYR A 675 0.55 -13.18 42.58
CA TYR A 675 0.40 -12.98 41.14
C TYR A 675 -0.93 -13.52 40.59
N GLU A 676 -1.40 -14.68 41.05
CA GLU A 676 -2.70 -15.24 40.64
C GLU A 676 -3.88 -14.40 41.09
N ARG A 677 -3.85 -13.84 42.30
CA ARG A 677 -4.91 -12.93 42.79
C ARG A 677 -4.96 -11.64 41.98
N TRP A 678 -3.79 -11.05 41.70
CA TRP A 678 -3.71 -9.87 40.86
C TRP A 678 -4.24 -10.14 39.43
N ARG A 679 -3.95 -11.32 38.85
CA ARG A 679 -4.46 -11.71 37.54
C ARG A 679 -6.00 -11.87 37.55
N GLN A 680 -6.56 -12.50 38.59
CA GLN A 680 -8.02 -12.65 38.72
C GLN A 680 -8.73 -11.30 38.90
N GLU A 681 -8.15 -10.36 39.65
CA GLU A 681 -8.69 -9.01 39.80
C GLU A 681 -8.67 -8.23 38.47
N GLN A 682 -7.59 -8.35 37.68
CA GLN A 682 -7.49 -7.75 36.35
C GLN A 682 -8.54 -8.30 35.37
N GLU A 683 -8.77 -9.61 35.36
CA GLU A 683 -9.79 -10.23 34.49
C GLU A 683 -11.21 -9.74 34.81
N VAL A 684 -11.54 -9.61 36.10
CA VAL A 684 -12.84 -9.07 36.56
C VAL A 684 -13.00 -7.59 36.19
N ASN A 685 -11.94 -6.80 36.35
CA ASN A 685 -11.96 -5.36 36.01
C ASN A 685 -12.08 -5.14 34.49
N THR A 686 -11.45 -6.00 33.69
CA THR A 686 -11.53 -5.95 32.22
C THR A 686 -12.93 -6.31 31.73
N GLN A 687 -13.58 -7.31 32.34
CA GLN A 687 -14.98 -7.65 32.04
C GLN A 687 -15.94 -6.50 32.41
N GLN A 688 -15.75 -5.85 33.56
CA GLN A 688 -16.56 -4.69 33.96
C GLN A 688 -16.34 -3.46 33.06
N GLN A 689 -15.11 -3.24 32.56
CA GLN A 689 -14.83 -2.19 31.60
C GLN A 689 -15.43 -2.48 30.21
N MET A 690 -15.45 -3.73 29.77
CA MET A 690 -16.16 -4.13 28.54
C MET A 690 -17.66 -3.92 28.68
N GLN A 691 -18.27 -4.30 29.81
CA GLN A 691 -19.69 -4.04 30.08
C GLN A 691 -20.02 -2.55 30.10
N ARG A 692 -19.19 -1.70 30.74
CA ARG A 692 -19.38 -0.24 30.70
C ARG A 692 -19.22 0.35 29.30
N ARG A 693 -18.31 -0.18 28.47
CA ARG A 693 -18.16 0.26 27.07
C ARG A 693 -19.37 -0.14 26.23
N GLU A 694 -19.93 -1.31 26.46
CA GLU A 694 -21.17 -1.75 25.81
C GLU A 694 -22.36 -0.88 26.26
N GLU A 695 -22.50 -0.57 27.55
CA GLU A 695 -23.56 0.33 28.05
C GLU A 695 -23.45 1.76 27.49
N VAL A 696 -22.23 2.29 27.34
CA VAL A 696 -22.00 3.61 26.73
C VAL A 696 -22.32 3.59 25.23
N ASN A 697 -21.97 2.54 24.49
CA ASN A 697 -22.34 2.40 23.08
C ASN A 697 -23.86 2.25 22.88
N ILE A 698 -24.54 1.55 23.79
CA ILE A 698 -26.00 1.40 23.76
C ILE A 698 -26.71 2.75 24.01
N ASN A 699 -26.18 3.59 24.91
CA ASN A 699 -26.75 4.91 25.17
C ASN A 699 -26.47 5.93 24.04
N VAL A 700 -25.30 5.87 23.39
CA VAL A 700 -24.99 6.72 22.22
C VAL A 700 -25.87 6.38 21.01
N HIS A 701 -26.32 5.13 20.89
CA HIS A 701 -27.27 4.73 19.84
C HIS A 701 -28.72 5.13 20.13
N ARG A 702 -29.06 5.52 21.36
CA ARG A 702 -30.43 5.87 21.75
C ARG A 702 -30.74 7.37 21.62
N ASP A 703 -29.73 8.23 21.71
CA ASP A 703 -29.87 9.70 21.57
C ASP A 703 -29.76 10.21 20.11
N ARG A 704 -29.63 9.32 19.12
CA ARG A 704 -29.53 9.69 17.68
C ARG A 704 -30.77 9.34 16.86
N GLY A 705 -31.94 9.36 17.49
CA GLY A 705 -33.19 8.99 16.86
C GLY A 705 -34.40 9.67 17.48
N GLU A 706 -34.40 11.00 17.50
CA GLU A 706 -35.57 11.90 17.46
C GLU A 706 -35.04 13.34 17.67
N ASP A 707 -35.46 14.27 16.80
CA ASP A 707 -35.20 15.72 16.84
C ASP A 707 -33.86 16.28 16.30
N GLU A 708 -33.68 16.29 14.97
CA GLU A 708 -32.95 17.39 14.27
C GLU A 708 -33.43 17.50 12.80
N PRO A 709 -33.84 18.70 12.30
CA PRO A 709 -34.26 18.89 10.90
C PRO A 709 -33.06 19.09 9.96
N GLU A 710 -33.15 18.52 8.76
CA GLU A 710 -32.11 18.59 7.72
C GLU A 710 -31.84 20.05 7.25
N PRO A 711 -30.56 20.45 7.05
CA PRO A 711 -30.23 21.80 6.61
C PRO A 711 -30.34 21.89 5.08
N GLY A 712 -31.47 22.40 4.59
CA GLY A 712 -31.72 22.54 3.17
C GLY A 712 -32.89 23.43 2.75
N ASP A 713 -33.59 24.10 3.67
CA ASP A 713 -34.64 25.06 3.33
C ASP A 713 -34.41 26.42 4.00
N ASP A 714 -34.49 27.44 3.15
CA ASP A 714 -34.69 28.87 3.39
C ASP A 714 -33.51 29.80 3.79
N PHE A 715 -33.10 30.54 2.73
CA PHE A 715 -32.39 31.85 2.61
C PHE A 715 -30.86 31.91 2.64
#